data_AF-A0A4R8EPJ7-F1
#
_entry.id   AF-A0A4R8EPJ7-F1
#
_cell.length_a   1.000
_cell.length_b   1.000
_cell.length_c   1.000
_cell.angle_alpha   90.00
_cell.angle_beta   90.00
_cell.angle_gamma   90.00
#
_symmetry.space_group_name_H-M   'P 1'
#
loop_
_entity.id
_entity.type
_entity.pdbx_description
1 polymer ?
#
loop_
_entity_poly.entity_id
_entity_poly.type
_entity_poly.pdbx_seq_one_letter_code
_entity_poly.pdbx_strand_id
1 'polypeptide(L)'
;MNLKRILFFSIVLCNALGFAQNFNVEELGKAKLINVSGGASASGVFYSGNAAREPFTYFLNGNINVNVAGLYNIPFSFSYTSQKFGYNKPVLMNRLSIHPSYKWITGHIGDVSMTFSPYTLAGHQFTGLGVDLTPQGKFKISAMYGRLVRSSEYDVLNTELVPTYKRFGYGFKTQYSLEKINLGLTFFKAKDEMNSLSIPIPYELGVSPKENAAISFETSFKLFKKLQVLTEFANSSITEDTRVLDNRKAENVASIFLNSNSTTASYKALKGQLVYPAGKGTLGLGYERIDPNYRTLGGYYFNNDLENVTVNASQTLYKDKLSLNLNLGLQKDNLDKQKQSQMKRLVSSISADFRANQKLNFNLNYSNFQSYTNSRNQFDYINQTSEYEFLDTLNFRQVNQNAALTINYLLKNDKKQKQAFNATFSMQDAVNQQEGKTIAGGASTYYNTGLSYIIGYPKKDLNLTASFNSTIGKLDAGDNLILGPTIGATKLFYDKKLNTSFSTSYNTSFNDGEKVNDVFNIRLNGSYIYLQKHNFGLNCITLFSSSQTVRNNDITATLSYTYSFDKIKLRPKRVEEKPAITANEIPDNILKISSKDVVLEGTKSEIITKLEQLQNDLKPVPESESEKLNQLLNVVRMTLDDKEFKEKVLDYLDAYNLDKETAAQYNAILFDIVQQLNREITAKDQNIEQVYVAAIGRVNTDKMHGVNSEDAKDKAAYNRYLKLVERSKKSEEQLIHHRWMMKEFALLAKLPQSELQNNESFAAFSKQEVNTFFDLNNDKKPAAEISKELEEKMIPFYHQLAVEKAVNDSIELKH
;
A
#
# COMPACT_ATOMS: atom_id res chain seq x y z
N MET A 1 31.46 15.05 17.57
CA MET A 1 31.02 13.64 17.77
C MET A 1 30.30 13.02 16.55
N ASN A 2 29.95 13.80 15.51
CA ASN A 2 29.19 13.30 14.35
C ASN A 2 30.06 12.63 13.27
N LEU A 3 31.31 13.07 13.07
CA LEU A 3 32.17 12.53 12.01
C LEU A 3 32.61 11.07 12.26
N LYS A 4 32.84 10.69 13.52
CA LYS A 4 33.21 9.30 13.90
C LYS A 4 32.05 8.31 13.76
N ARG A 5 30.79 8.76 13.88
CA ARG A 5 29.58 7.93 13.67
C ARG A 5 29.33 7.69 12.18
N ILE A 6 29.56 8.70 11.33
CA ILE A 6 29.47 8.57 9.87
C ILE A 6 30.57 7.64 9.34
N LEU A 7 31.81 7.78 9.85
CA LEU A 7 32.93 6.92 9.43
C LEU A 7 32.70 5.42 9.74
N PHE A 8 32.08 5.12 10.89
CA PHE A 8 31.76 3.74 11.27
C PHE A 8 30.68 3.14 10.35
N PHE A 9 29.62 3.89 10.02
CA PHE A 9 28.60 3.44 9.06
C PHE A 9 29.15 3.29 7.64
N SER A 10 30.05 4.16 7.19
CA SER A 10 30.70 4.05 5.87
C SER A 10 31.64 2.85 5.76
N ILE A 11 32.35 2.47 6.83
CA ILE A 11 33.25 1.31 6.84
C ILE A 11 32.47 -0.01 6.84
N VAL A 12 31.30 -0.08 7.49
CA VAL A 12 30.44 -1.27 7.43
C VAL A 12 29.76 -1.43 6.05
N LEU A 13 29.36 -0.32 5.39
CA LEU A 13 28.80 -0.38 4.04
C LEU A 13 29.84 -0.76 2.96
N CYS A 14 31.09 -0.29 3.07
CA CYS A 14 32.10 -0.56 2.04
C CYS A 14 32.55 -2.04 1.98
N ASN A 15 32.47 -2.78 3.09
CA ASN A 15 32.85 -4.21 3.10
C ASN A 15 31.79 -5.14 2.47
N ALA A 16 30.59 -4.64 2.18
CA ALA A 16 29.54 -5.43 1.50
C ALA A 16 29.65 -5.41 -0.04
N LEU A 17 30.50 -4.56 -0.63
CA LEU A 17 30.65 -4.41 -2.08
C LEU A 17 31.68 -5.38 -2.71
N GLY A 18 32.35 -6.21 -1.91
CA GLY A 18 33.41 -7.12 -2.35
C GLY A 18 32.96 -8.53 -2.78
N PHE A 19 31.68 -8.76 -3.08
CA PHE A 19 31.23 -10.08 -3.56
C PHE A 19 31.41 -10.19 -5.08
N ALA A 20 32.46 -10.88 -5.52
CA ALA A 20 32.64 -11.27 -6.91
C ALA A 20 31.45 -12.12 -7.38
N GLN A 21 30.75 -11.66 -8.42
CA GLN A 21 29.57 -12.35 -8.94
C GLN A 21 29.98 -13.34 -10.02
N ASN A 22 29.66 -14.62 -9.84
CA ASN A 22 29.77 -15.60 -10.91
C ASN A 22 28.59 -15.37 -11.90
N PHE A 23 28.90 -15.20 -13.19
CA PHE A 23 27.93 -14.98 -14.25
C PHE A 23 27.89 -16.23 -15.12
N ASN A 24 26.86 -17.05 -14.94
CA ASN A 24 26.72 -18.28 -15.72
C ASN A 24 26.05 -17.97 -17.07
N VAL A 25 26.86 -17.74 -18.10
CA VAL A 25 26.42 -17.42 -19.47
C VAL A 25 25.56 -18.53 -20.08
N GLU A 26 25.72 -19.79 -19.64
CA GLU A 26 25.00 -20.94 -20.19
C GLU A 26 23.49 -20.95 -19.90
N GLU A 27 23.03 -20.31 -18.82
CA GLU A 27 21.59 -20.20 -18.51
C GLU A 27 20.91 -19.09 -19.34
N LEU A 28 21.64 -18.01 -19.68
CA LEU A 28 21.13 -16.91 -20.50
C LEU A 28 20.78 -17.34 -21.93
N GLY A 29 21.56 -18.28 -22.51
CA GLY A 29 21.33 -18.77 -23.86
C GLY A 29 20.11 -19.70 -24.01
N LYS A 30 19.58 -20.24 -22.90
CA LYS A 30 18.43 -21.17 -22.89
C LYS A 30 17.17 -20.57 -22.27
N ALA A 31 17.29 -19.53 -21.45
CA ALA A 31 16.15 -18.86 -20.81
C ALA A 31 15.42 -17.92 -21.79
N LYS A 32 14.08 -17.86 -21.70
CA LYS A 32 13.29 -16.92 -22.50
C LYS A 32 13.52 -15.51 -22.00
N LEU A 33 13.74 -14.57 -22.92
CA LEU A 33 14.20 -13.22 -22.57
C LEU A 33 13.23 -12.47 -21.63
N ILE A 34 11.91 -12.53 -21.87
CA ILE A 34 10.89 -11.91 -21.01
C ILE A 34 9.69 -12.84 -20.86
N ASN A 35 9.23 -13.02 -19.62
CA ASN A 35 8.03 -13.77 -19.26
C ASN A 35 7.17 -12.90 -18.34
N VAL A 36 5.92 -12.65 -18.76
CA VAL A 36 4.97 -11.87 -17.98
C VAL A 36 3.86 -12.79 -17.48
N SER A 37 3.66 -12.80 -16.16
CA SER A 37 2.60 -13.56 -15.48
C SER A 37 1.90 -12.67 -14.46
N GLY A 38 0.71 -13.06 -14.04
CA GLY A 38 -0.05 -12.27 -13.07
C GLY A 38 -1.54 -12.42 -13.23
N GLY A 39 -2.27 -11.53 -12.59
CA GLY A 39 -3.69 -11.39 -12.78
C GLY A 39 -4.24 -10.09 -12.22
N ALA A 40 -5.37 -9.67 -12.75
CA ALA A 40 -6.13 -8.53 -12.27
C ALA A 40 -7.56 -8.98 -12.00
N SER A 41 -8.14 -8.46 -10.92
CA SER A 41 -9.53 -8.64 -10.57
C SER A 41 -10.23 -7.31 -10.40
N ALA A 42 -11.48 -7.26 -10.87
CA ALA A 42 -12.40 -6.16 -10.69
C ALA A 42 -13.68 -6.72 -10.07
N SER A 43 -14.17 -6.09 -9.01
CA SER A 43 -15.44 -6.47 -8.37
C SER A 43 -16.30 -5.24 -8.16
N GLY A 44 -17.56 -5.30 -8.55
CA GLY A 44 -18.59 -4.32 -8.21
C GLY A 44 -19.60 -4.93 -7.24
N VAL A 45 -19.93 -4.20 -6.18
CA VAL A 45 -20.92 -4.58 -5.18
C VAL A 45 -22.06 -3.57 -5.23
N PHE A 46 -23.23 -4.05 -5.63
CA PHE A 46 -24.48 -3.31 -5.56
C PHE A 46 -25.24 -3.68 -4.29
N TYR A 47 -25.84 -2.68 -3.65
CA TYR A 47 -26.77 -2.85 -2.55
C TYR A 47 -28.05 -2.05 -2.79
N SER A 48 -29.16 -2.65 -2.36
CA SER A 48 -30.41 -1.94 -2.15
C SER A 48 -31.10 -2.51 -0.89
N GLY A 49 -31.53 -1.61 -0.02
CA GLY A 49 -32.21 -1.92 1.24
C GLY A 49 -32.04 -0.78 2.25
N ASN A 50 -32.41 -1.04 3.51
CA ASN A 50 -32.52 0.01 4.54
C ASN A 50 -31.21 0.32 5.30
N ALA A 51 -30.12 -0.39 5.04
CA ALA A 51 -28.84 -0.13 5.71
C ALA A 51 -28.13 1.11 5.14
N ALA A 52 -27.58 1.97 6.01
CA ALA A 52 -26.83 3.16 5.63
C ALA A 52 -25.44 2.79 5.06
N ARG A 53 -25.39 2.43 3.78
CA ARG A 53 -24.15 2.12 3.06
C ARG A 53 -24.28 2.48 1.59
N GLU A 54 -23.15 2.77 0.97
CA GLU A 54 -23.09 3.17 -0.45
C GLU A 54 -23.83 2.15 -1.35
N PRO A 55 -24.74 2.61 -2.22
CA PRO A 55 -25.54 1.73 -3.07
C PRO A 55 -24.69 0.99 -4.11
N PHE A 56 -23.51 1.51 -4.44
CA PHE A 56 -22.55 0.85 -5.31
C PHE A 56 -21.11 1.12 -4.87
N THR A 57 -20.31 0.07 -4.72
CA THR A 57 -18.86 0.17 -4.51
C THR A 57 -18.12 -0.71 -5.50
N TYR A 58 -16.89 -0.33 -5.86
CA TYR A 58 -16.04 -1.14 -6.72
C TYR A 58 -14.62 -1.28 -6.16
N PHE A 59 -14.01 -2.42 -6.49
CA PHE A 59 -12.70 -2.85 -6.01
C PHE A 59 -11.89 -3.36 -7.21
N LEU A 60 -10.71 -2.80 -7.41
CA LEU A 60 -9.74 -3.22 -8.41
C LEU A 60 -8.50 -3.72 -7.68
N ASN A 61 -8.03 -4.92 -7.98
CA ASN A 61 -6.83 -5.48 -7.39
C ASN A 61 -6.03 -6.22 -8.46
N GLY A 62 -4.72 -6.28 -8.33
CA GLY A 62 -3.95 -7.10 -9.25
C GLY A 62 -2.52 -7.28 -8.81
N ASN A 63 -1.90 -8.30 -9.41
CA ASN A 63 -0.49 -8.58 -9.30
C ASN A 63 0.06 -8.88 -10.69
N ILE A 64 1.08 -8.17 -11.12
CA ILE A 64 1.75 -8.37 -12.40
C ILE A 64 3.21 -8.68 -12.09
N ASN A 65 3.72 -9.79 -12.56
CA ASN A 65 5.10 -10.19 -12.39
C ASN A 65 5.80 -10.24 -13.75
N VAL A 66 6.84 -9.42 -13.89
CA VAL A 66 7.71 -9.43 -15.06
C VAL A 66 8.99 -10.15 -14.70
N ASN A 67 9.23 -11.29 -15.34
CA ASN A 67 10.46 -12.05 -15.19
C ASN A 67 11.33 -11.90 -16.44
N VAL A 68 12.56 -11.43 -16.30
CA VAL A 68 13.51 -11.23 -17.41
C VAL A 68 14.62 -12.26 -17.32
N ALA A 69 14.71 -13.13 -18.32
CA ALA A 69 15.70 -14.19 -18.47
C ALA A 69 15.86 -15.13 -17.25
N GLY A 70 14.85 -15.23 -16.37
CA GLY A 70 14.96 -15.97 -15.11
C GLY A 70 15.80 -15.28 -14.03
N LEU A 71 16.41 -14.12 -14.33
CA LEU A 71 17.38 -13.43 -13.47
C LEU A 71 16.78 -12.25 -12.72
N TYR A 72 15.92 -11.47 -13.37
CA TYR A 72 15.21 -10.35 -12.75
C TYR A 72 13.76 -10.73 -12.57
N ASN A 73 13.19 -10.43 -11.41
CA ASN A 73 11.79 -10.68 -11.11
C ASN A 73 11.16 -9.42 -10.52
N ILE A 74 10.21 -8.82 -11.23
CA ILE A 74 9.61 -7.52 -10.88
C ILE A 74 8.10 -7.72 -10.67
N PRO A 75 7.70 -8.18 -9.47
CA PRO A 75 6.31 -8.23 -9.04
C PRO A 75 5.83 -6.82 -8.66
N PHE A 76 4.77 -6.42 -9.32
CA PHE A 76 3.97 -5.22 -9.08
C PHE A 76 2.64 -5.66 -8.47
N SER A 77 2.17 -4.98 -7.43
CA SER A 77 0.83 -5.19 -6.91
C SER A 77 0.11 -3.89 -6.62
N PHE A 78 -1.19 -3.88 -6.89
CA PHE A 78 -2.05 -2.72 -6.67
C PHE A 78 -3.38 -3.13 -6.08
N SER A 79 -3.94 -2.23 -5.28
CA SER A 79 -5.29 -2.33 -4.73
C SER A 79 -5.93 -0.95 -4.77
N TYR A 80 -7.13 -0.86 -5.30
CA TYR A 80 -7.92 0.37 -5.40
C TYR A 80 -9.37 0.09 -5.03
N THR A 81 -9.97 0.97 -4.24
CA THR A 81 -11.39 0.91 -3.90
C THR A 81 -12.03 2.28 -3.94
N SER A 82 -13.29 2.31 -4.39
CA SER A 82 -14.13 3.51 -4.38
C SER A 82 -14.80 3.78 -3.04
N GLN A 83 -14.68 2.85 -2.09
CA GLN A 83 -15.35 2.96 -0.80
C GLN A 83 -14.73 4.09 0.01
N LYS A 84 -15.46 5.21 0.09
CA LYS A 84 -15.11 6.34 0.95
C LYS A 84 -15.51 5.98 2.38
N PHE A 85 -14.60 5.41 3.16
CA PHE A 85 -14.72 5.57 4.60
C PHE A 85 -14.48 7.04 4.92
N GLY A 86 -15.19 7.59 5.91
CA GLY A 86 -15.01 8.97 6.36
C GLY A 86 -13.53 9.36 6.31
N TYR A 87 -13.25 10.43 5.57
CA TYR A 87 -11.91 10.95 5.33
C TYR A 87 -11.13 10.98 6.66
N ASN A 88 -9.87 10.54 6.60
CA ASN A 88 -8.85 10.59 7.67
C ASN A 88 -8.74 9.42 8.69
N LYS A 89 -8.95 8.16 8.27
CA LYS A 89 -8.30 7.04 8.98
C LYS A 89 -6.84 6.88 8.52
N PRO A 90 -5.87 6.65 9.44
CA PRO A 90 -4.43 6.64 9.12
C PRO A 90 -3.96 5.38 8.34
N VAL A 91 -4.88 4.54 7.86
CA VAL A 91 -4.60 3.28 7.16
C VAL A 91 -4.79 3.46 5.65
N LEU A 92 -3.79 3.05 4.87
CA LEU A 92 -3.86 3.10 3.41
C LEU A 92 -4.83 2.07 2.85
N MET A 93 -5.85 2.56 2.12
CA MET A 93 -6.80 1.74 1.38
C MET A 93 -6.33 1.46 -0.04
N ASN A 94 -5.93 2.51 -0.76
CA ASN A 94 -5.33 2.38 -2.09
C ASN A 94 -3.83 2.16 -1.91
N ARG A 95 -3.31 1.11 -2.53
CA ARG A 95 -1.92 0.66 -2.33
C ARG A 95 -1.26 0.36 -3.66
N LEU A 96 0.01 0.72 -3.75
CA LEU A 96 0.88 0.40 -4.86
C LEU A 96 2.21 -0.11 -4.32
N SER A 97 2.63 -1.30 -4.73
CA SER A 97 3.94 -1.84 -4.33
C SER A 97 4.65 -2.55 -5.48
N ILE A 98 5.98 -2.46 -5.46
CA ILE A 98 6.86 -3.11 -6.42
C ILE A 98 7.99 -3.78 -5.63
N HIS A 99 8.28 -5.04 -5.91
CA HIS A 99 9.35 -5.78 -5.24
C HIS A 99 10.42 -6.33 -6.20
N PRO A 100 11.15 -5.46 -6.92
CA PRO A 100 12.12 -5.92 -7.91
C PRO A 100 13.20 -6.74 -7.22
N SER A 101 13.46 -7.95 -7.72
CA SER A 101 14.54 -8.80 -7.24
C SER A 101 15.49 -9.22 -8.35
N TYR A 102 16.76 -9.30 -7.98
CA TYR A 102 17.85 -9.74 -8.82
C TYR A 102 18.84 -10.54 -7.96
N LYS A 103 18.99 -11.82 -8.27
CA LYS A 103 19.84 -12.76 -7.51
C LYS A 103 19.54 -12.72 -6.00
N TRP A 104 20.42 -12.11 -5.23
CA TRP A 104 20.37 -12.02 -3.76
C TRP A 104 19.83 -10.68 -3.26
N ILE A 105 19.44 -9.76 -4.15
CA ILE A 105 18.92 -8.44 -3.81
C ILE A 105 17.42 -8.43 -4.10
N THR A 106 16.61 -8.04 -3.12
CA THR A 106 15.18 -7.75 -3.30
C THR A 106 14.94 -6.33 -2.82
N GLY A 107 14.46 -5.45 -3.69
CA GLY A 107 13.96 -4.13 -3.33
C GLY A 107 12.48 -4.20 -2.95
N HIS A 108 12.02 -3.24 -2.14
CA HIS A 108 10.63 -3.05 -1.78
C HIS A 108 10.32 -1.57 -1.95
N ILE A 109 9.36 -1.21 -2.79
CA ILE A 109 9.08 0.19 -3.16
C ILE A 109 7.57 0.41 -3.08
N GLY A 110 7.15 1.54 -2.50
CA GLY A 110 5.74 1.92 -2.39
C GLY A 110 5.17 1.58 -1.02
N ASP A 111 3.93 1.10 -0.97
CA ASP A 111 3.22 0.74 0.26
C ASP A 111 3.51 -0.71 0.64
N VAL A 112 4.51 -0.92 1.49
CA VAL A 112 5.04 -2.23 1.83
C VAL A 112 5.04 -2.44 3.34
N SER A 113 5.24 -3.69 3.77
CA SER A 113 5.51 -4.00 5.18
C SER A 113 6.71 -4.92 5.28
N MET A 114 7.51 -4.72 6.33
CA MET A 114 8.65 -5.56 6.68
C MET A 114 8.55 -5.92 8.16
N THR A 115 9.09 -7.08 8.52
CA THR A 115 9.16 -7.54 9.91
C THR A 115 10.60 -7.90 10.23
N PHE A 116 11.21 -7.15 11.15
CA PHE A 116 12.55 -7.47 11.64
C PHE A 116 12.46 -8.35 12.90
N SER A 117 11.62 -7.97 13.85
CA SER A 117 11.37 -8.76 15.06
C SER A 117 10.03 -8.36 15.70
N PRO A 118 9.36 -9.28 16.42
CA PRO A 118 8.12 -8.96 17.13
C PRO A 118 8.29 -7.87 18.21
N TYR A 119 9.52 -7.58 18.64
CA TYR A 119 9.84 -6.55 19.64
C TYR A 119 10.44 -5.27 19.03
N THR A 120 10.53 -5.15 17.70
CA THR A 120 11.10 -3.96 17.03
C THR A 120 10.17 -3.47 15.92
N LEU A 121 10.51 -3.70 14.65
CA LEU A 121 9.61 -3.51 13.51
C LEU A 121 8.82 -4.80 13.28
N ALA A 122 7.52 -4.76 13.58
CA ALA A 122 6.61 -5.90 13.61
C ALA A 122 5.47 -5.74 12.58
N GLY A 123 5.82 -5.72 11.29
CA GLY A 123 4.84 -5.72 10.20
C GLY A 123 4.07 -4.41 10.02
N HIS A 124 4.52 -3.31 10.64
CA HIS A 124 3.94 -1.99 10.44
C HIS A 124 4.10 -1.57 8.96
N GLN A 125 2.99 -1.15 8.35
CA GLN A 125 3.01 -0.71 6.96
C GLN A 125 3.71 0.64 6.83
N PHE A 126 4.44 0.84 5.74
CA PHE A 126 5.06 2.11 5.41
C PHE A 126 5.00 2.41 3.91
N THR A 127 4.89 3.68 3.56
CA THR A 127 5.14 4.16 2.20
C THR A 127 6.61 4.55 2.10
N GLY A 128 7.42 3.84 1.33
CA GLY A 128 8.85 4.16 1.20
C GLY A 128 9.66 3.08 0.46
N LEU A 129 10.90 2.89 0.93
CA LEU A 129 11.88 1.98 0.36
C LEU A 129 12.31 0.95 1.41
N GLY A 130 12.46 -0.30 0.97
CA GLY A 130 13.05 -1.38 1.73
C GLY A 130 13.96 -2.23 0.84
N VAL A 131 14.87 -2.96 1.46
CA VAL A 131 15.76 -3.89 0.77
C VAL A 131 16.03 -5.12 1.63
N ASP A 132 16.04 -6.28 1.01
CA ASP A 132 16.51 -7.54 1.56
C ASP A 132 17.70 -8.05 0.73
N LEU A 133 18.84 -8.23 1.39
CA LEU A 133 20.09 -8.72 0.83
C LEU A 133 20.40 -10.09 1.42
N THR A 134 20.45 -11.12 0.59
CA THR A 134 20.76 -12.50 0.96
C THR A 134 21.95 -13.04 0.17
N PRO A 135 23.13 -12.38 0.20
CA PRO A 135 24.28 -12.78 -0.60
C PRO A 135 24.66 -14.25 -0.35
N GLN A 136 25.25 -14.89 -1.36
CA GLN A 136 25.77 -16.26 -1.20
C GLN A 136 26.85 -16.26 -0.11
N GLY A 137 26.49 -16.73 1.08
CA GLY A 137 27.34 -16.66 2.26
C GLY A 137 26.55 -16.66 3.56
N LYS A 138 27.18 -16.09 4.59
CA LYS A 138 26.69 -16.14 5.97
C LYS A 138 25.82 -14.94 6.36
N PHE A 139 25.83 -13.86 5.58
CA PHE A 139 25.13 -12.63 5.91
C PHE A 139 23.72 -12.57 5.31
N LYS A 140 22.78 -12.02 6.07
CA LYS A 140 21.49 -11.51 5.56
C LYS A 140 21.28 -10.12 6.12
N ILE A 141 20.95 -9.16 5.28
CA ILE A 141 20.78 -7.76 5.68
C ILE A 141 19.45 -7.27 5.13
N SER A 142 18.59 -6.77 6.01
CA SER A 142 17.34 -6.13 5.65
C SER A 142 17.40 -4.69 6.11
N ALA A 143 16.88 -3.74 5.33
CA ALA A 143 16.78 -2.34 5.74
C ALA A 143 15.50 -1.70 5.21
N MET A 144 15.00 -0.70 5.91
CA MET A 144 13.83 0.07 5.49
C MET A 144 13.93 1.54 5.88
N TYR A 145 13.27 2.38 5.10
CA TYR A 145 13.07 3.80 5.34
C TYR A 145 11.75 4.23 4.71
N GLY A 146 10.88 4.88 5.47
CA GLY A 146 9.62 5.39 4.91
C GLY A 146 8.68 5.99 5.93
N ARG A 147 7.55 6.49 5.42
CA ARG A 147 6.48 7.06 6.22
C ARG A 147 5.61 5.93 6.78
N LEU A 148 5.56 5.80 8.10
CA LEU A 148 4.76 4.82 8.83
C LEU A 148 3.32 5.32 9.05
N VAL A 149 3.14 6.61 9.33
CA VAL A 149 1.83 7.22 9.64
C VAL A 149 1.67 8.49 8.83
N ARG A 150 0.50 8.66 8.18
CA ARG A 150 0.11 9.91 7.52
C ARG A 150 -0.30 10.95 8.56
N SER A 151 -0.09 12.25 8.28
CA SER A 151 -0.70 13.27 9.12
C SER A 151 -2.21 13.31 8.91
N SER A 152 -2.94 13.60 9.98
CA SER A 152 -4.37 13.83 9.98
C SER A 152 -4.65 15.06 10.83
N GLU A 153 -5.22 16.09 10.21
CA GLU A 153 -5.58 17.33 10.89
C GLU A 153 -6.70 17.10 11.91
N TYR A 154 -6.78 17.99 12.89
CA TYR A 154 -7.88 18.02 13.83
C TYR A 154 -9.14 18.59 13.15
N ASP A 155 -10.26 17.87 13.25
CA ASP A 155 -11.56 18.27 12.69
C ASP A 155 -12.56 18.52 13.82
N VAL A 156 -12.96 19.78 14.00
CA VAL A 156 -13.88 20.21 15.05
C VAL A 156 -15.29 19.66 14.83
N LEU A 157 -15.68 19.40 13.58
CA LEU A 157 -17.00 18.87 13.23
C LEU A 157 -17.05 17.34 13.34
N ASN A 158 -15.88 16.69 13.43
CA ASN A 158 -15.75 15.24 13.50
C ASN A 158 -14.78 14.82 14.62
N THR A 159 -15.23 14.95 15.86
CA THR A 159 -14.44 14.68 17.06
C THR A 159 -14.09 13.20 17.26
N GLU A 160 -14.71 12.28 16.52
CA GLU A 160 -14.32 10.86 16.50
C GLU A 160 -12.97 10.63 15.80
N LEU A 161 -12.48 11.64 15.08
CA LEU A 161 -11.24 11.60 14.33
C LEU A 161 -10.06 12.06 15.19
N VAL A 162 -9.27 11.10 15.69
CA VAL A 162 -8.07 11.43 16.46
C VAL A 162 -6.98 11.97 15.52
N PRO A 163 -6.51 13.22 15.69
CA PRO A 163 -5.45 13.77 14.85
C PRO A 163 -4.15 13.00 15.05
N THR A 164 -3.35 12.87 13.99
CA THR A 164 -2.09 12.11 14.02
C THR A 164 -0.98 12.90 13.38
N TYR A 165 0.18 12.96 14.03
CA TYR A 165 1.39 13.50 13.39
C TYR A 165 1.90 12.56 12.29
N LYS A 166 2.51 13.14 11.25
CA LYS A 166 3.23 12.36 10.23
C LYS A 166 4.44 11.69 10.88
N ARG A 167 4.58 10.37 10.70
CA ARG A 167 5.68 9.59 11.27
C ARG A 167 6.57 9.00 10.19
N PHE A 168 7.87 9.24 10.29
CA PHE A 168 8.87 8.51 9.52
C PHE A 168 9.60 7.52 10.40
N GLY A 169 9.98 6.38 9.82
CA GLY A 169 10.80 5.39 10.48
C GLY A 169 11.82 4.78 9.54
N TYR A 170 12.90 4.29 10.13
CA TYR A 170 13.95 3.57 9.45
C TYR A 170 14.53 2.50 10.36
N GLY A 171 15.07 1.46 9.78
CA GLY A 171 15.70 0.40 10.54
C GLY A 171 16.48 -0.56 9.66
N PHE A 172 17.28 -1.39 10.30
CA PHE A 172 17.97 -2.47 9.64
C PHE A 172 18.03 -3.71 10.54
N LYS A 173 18.12 -4.88 9.91
CA LYS A 173 18.37 -6.16 10.54
C LYS A 173 19.54 -6.81 9.83
N THR A 174 20.55 -7.20 10.60
CA THR A 174 21.71 -7.95 10.10
C THR A 174 21.74 -9.29 10.80
N GLN A 175 21.76 -10.38 10.04
CA GLN A 175 21.96 -11.73 10.54
C GLN A 175 23.26 -12.31 9.99
N TYR A 176 23.97 -13.07 10.82
CA TYR A 176 25.19 -13.77 10.48
C TYR A 176 25.11 -15.24 10.91
N SER A 177 25.17 -16.14 9.95
CA SER A 177 25.04 -17.60 10.10
C SER A 177 26.41 -18.28 10.13
N LEU A 178 26.87 -18.67 11.31
CA LEU A 178 27.96 -19.64 11.49
C LEU A 178 27.40 -21.07 11.36
N GLU A 179 28.28 -22.08 11.27
CA GLU A 179 27.85 -23.49 11.04
C GLU A 179 26.82 -24.02 12.05
N LYS A 180 26.89 -23.56 13.31
CA LYS A 180 26.04 -24.03 14.41
C LYS A 180 25.28 -22.92 15.13
N ILE A 181 25.55 -21.66 14.80
CA ILE A 181 25.06 -20.48 15.51
C ILE A 181 24.63 -19.44 14.49
N ASN A 182 23.45 -18.86 14.65
CA ASN A 182 23.03 -17.66 13.94
C ASN A 182 22.94 -16.51 14.94
N LEU A 183 23.55 -15.39 14.61
CA LEU A 183 23.48 -14.15 15.38
C LEU A 183 22.68 -13.13 14.57
N GLY A 184 21.78 -12.40 15.21
CA GLY A 184 20.99 -11.35 14.59
C GLY A 184 21.06 -10.07 15.41
N LEU A 185 21.22 -8.93 14.75
CA LEU A 185 21.12 -7.62 15.35
C LEU A 185 20.09 -6.80 14.56
N THR A 186 19.15 -6.20 15.25
CA THR A 186 18.10 -5.35 14.69
C THR A 186 18.16 -3.99 15.34
N PHE A 187 18.04 -2.94 14.54
CA PHE A 187 17.84 -1.56 14.98
C PHE A 187 16.65 -0.97 14.25
N PHE A 188 15.79 -0.26 14.98
CA PHE A 188 14.64 0.45 14.43
C PHE A 188 14.50 1.80 15.13
N LYS A 189 14.21 2.86 14.38
CA LYS A 189 13.91 4.18 14.89
C LYS A 189 12.75 4.81 14.14
N ALA A 190 11.87 5.50 14.85
CA ALA A 190 10.81 6.28 14.24
C ALA A 190 10.57 7.59 15.01
N LYS A 191 10.12 8.62 14.29
CA LYS A 191 9.90 9.96 14.81
C LYS A 191 8.72 10.63 14.14
N ASP A 192 7.91 11.32 14.95
CA ASP A 192 6.85 12.20 14.50
C ASP A 192 7.40 13.57 14.11
N GLU A 193 6.90 14.11 13.00
CA GLU A 193 7.20 15.46 12.56
C GLU A 193 6.27 16.46 13.25
N MET A 194 6.84 17.27 14.14
CA MET A 194 6.10 18.27 14.94
C MET A 194 5.32 19.28 14.08
N ASN A 195 5.86 19.66 12.93
CA ASN A 195 5.27 20.65 12.02
C ASN A 195 4.44 20.01 10.90
N SER A 196 3.95 18.78 11.09
CA SER A 196 3.17 18.07 10.07
C SER A 196 1.67 18.34 10.10
N LEU A 197 1.23 19.14 11.08
CA LEU A 197 -0.16 19.56 11.28
C LEU A 197 -0.21 21.08 11.27
N SER A 198 -1.23 21.60 10.60
CA SER A 198 -1.46 23.04 10.41
C SER A 198 -2.43 23.58 11.46
N ILE A 199 -3.35 22.73 11.93
CA ILE A 199 -4.33 23.06 12.95
C ILE A 199 -3.78 22.62 14.31
N PRO A 200 -3.69 23.53 15.30
CA PRO A 200 -3.31 23.16 16.66
C PRO A 200 -4.25 22.09 17.22
N ILE A 201 -3.66 21.01 17.75
CA ILE A 201 -4.43 19.98 18.44
C ILE A 201 -4.80 20.50 19.83
N PRO A 202 -6.09 20.45 20.22
CA PRO A 202 -6.50 20.75 21.60
C PRO A 202 -5.72 19.87 22.59
N TYR A 203 -5.22 20.48 23.66
CA TYR A 203 -4.39 19.80 24.66
C TYR A 203 -5.11 18.59 25.29
N GLU A 204 -6.42 18.69 25.40
CA GLU A 204 -7.34 17.70 25.95
C GLU A 204 -7.31 16.35 25.20
N LEU A 205 -6.89 16.35 23.92
CA LEU A 205 -6.77 15.11 23.13
C LEU A 205 -5.51 14.30 23.45
N GLY A 206 -4.58 14.84 24.26
CA GLY A 206 -3.38 14.11 24.70
C GLY A 206 -2.47 13.63 23.56
N VAL A 207 -2.55 14.25 22.38
CA VAL A 207 -1.73 13.89 21.21
C VAL A 207 -0.46 14.74 21.22
N SER A 208 0.69 14.08 21.36
CA SER A 208 2.03 14.67 21.35
C SER A 208 2.91 14.03 20.27
N PRO A 209 3.89 14.76 19.70
CA PRO A 209 4.82 14.20 18.72
C PRO A 209 5.87 13.31 19.42
N LYS A 210 5.93 12.03 19.05
CA LYS A 210 6.74 11.00 19.72
C LYS A 210 8.02 10.63 18.96
N GLU A 211 8.98 10.09 19.68
CA GLU A 211 10.21 9.49 19.10
C GLU A 211 10.48 8.13 19.76
N ASN A 212 10.94 7.13 19.00
CA ASN A 212 11.26 5.80 19.50
C ASN A 212 12.51 5.24 18.84
N ALA A 213 13.34 4.55 19.62
CA ALA A 213 14.41 3.69 19.14
C ALA A 213 14.26 2.31 19.80
N ALA A 214 14.44 1.25 19.03
CA ALA A 214 14.39 -0.13 19.50
C ALA A 214 15.57 -0.94 18.93
N ILE A 215 16.20 -1.72 19.79
CA ILE A 215 17.33 -2.60 19.44
C ILE A 215 16.95 -4.02 19.87
N SER A 216 17.18 -5.00 19.00
CA SER A 216 17.04 -6.43 19.35
C SER A 216 18.28 -7.21 18.97
N PHE A 217 18.67 -8.15 19.83
CA PHE A 217 19.70 -9.14 19.58
C PHE A 217 19.09 -10.53 19.62
N GLU A 218 19.19 -11.25 18.52
CA GLU A 218 18.66 -12.60 18.32
C GLU A 218 19.82 -13.60 18.23
N THR A 219 19.68 -14.78 18.82
CA THR A 219 20.66 -15.85 18.67
C THR A 219 19.96 -17.20 18.58
N SER A 220 20.38 -18.04 17.64
CA SER A 220 19.91 -19.42 17.55
C SER A 220 21.07 -20.39 17.37
N PHE A 221 21.08 -21.49 18.12
CA PHE A 221 22.13 -22.50 17.99
C PHE A 221 21.63 -23.90 18.33
N LYS A 222 22.34 -24.92 17.84
CA LYS A 222 22.05 -26.32 18.17
C LYS A 222 23.00 -26.83 19.26
N LEU A 223 22.45 -27.20 20.41
CA LEU A 223 23.13 -27.93 21.47
C LEU A 223 22.93 -29.45 21.28
N PHE A 224 23.96 -30.26 21.56
CA PHE A 224 23.90 -31.74 21.43
C PHE A 224 23.35 -32.26 20.07
N LYS A 225 23.61 -31.54 18.96
CA LYS A 225 23.15 -31.81 17.58
C LYS A 225 21.63 -31.77 17.32
N LYS A 226 20.78 -31.95 18.33
CA LYS A 226 19.32 -32.02 18.19
C LYS A 226 18.56 -30.90 18.91
N LEU A 227 19.03 -30.44 20.06
CA LEU A 227 18.34 -29.42 20.86
C LEU A 227 18.60 -28.04 20.25
N GLN A 228 17.57 -27.38 19.74
CA GLN A 228 17.65 -26.02 19.23
C GLN A 228 17.38 -25.03 20.36
N VAL A 229 18.29 -24.08 20.56
CA VAL A 229 18.15 -22.96 21.49
C VAL A 229 17.91 -21.70 20.65
N LEU A 230 16.87 -20.95 20.99
CA LEU A 230 16.49 -19.68 20.39
C LEU A 230 16.43 -18.65 21.51
N THR A 231 17.05 -17.49 21.32
CA THR A 231 17.05 -16.42 22.31
C THR A 231 16.91 -15.08 21.60
N GLU A 232 16.17 -14.15 22.21
CA GLU A 232 16.05 -12.79 21.76
C GLU A 232 15.99 -11.86 22.96
N PHE A 233 16.77 -10.79 22.94
CA PHE A 233 16.70 -9.70 23.90
C PHE A 233 16.49 -8.39 23.15
N ALA A 234 15.48 -7.63 23.53
CA ALA A 234 15.17 -6.35 22.92
C ALA A 234 15.05 -5.24 23.98
N ASN A 235 15.48 -4.04 23.61
CA ASN A 235 15.33 -2.82 24.40
C ASN A 235 14.69 -1.75 23.52
N SER A 236 13.59 -1.15 24.01
CA SER A 236 12.89 -0.07 23.34
C SER A 236 12.86 1.15 24.24
N SER A 237 13.27 2.30 23.72
CA SER A 237 13.19 3.59 24.38
C SER A 237 12.22 4.50 23.62
N ILE A 238 11.35 5.21 24.34
CA ILE A 238 10.32 6.09 23.75
C ILE A 238 10.32 7.42 24.48
N THR A 239 10.34 8.51 23.71
CA THR A 239 10.07 9.88 24.15
C THR A 239 8.59 10.18 23.87
N GLU A 240 7.79 10.40 24.91
CA GLU A 240 6.35 10.69 24.75
C GLU A 240 6.07 12.08 24.17
N ASP A 241 6.94 13.07 24.40
CA ASP A 241 6.78 14.40 23.83
C ASP A 241 8.12 15.01 23.44
N THR A 242 8.35 15.13 22.13
CA THR A 242 9.57 15.73 21.56
C THR A 242 9.60 17.26 21.67
N ARG A 243 8.51 17.92 22.12
CA ARG A 243 8.46 19.36 22.40
C ARG A 243 9.18 19.73 23.70
N VAL A 244 9.37 18.78 24.62
CA VAL A 244 10.05 19.03 25.89
C VAL A 244 11.56 19.13 25.65
N LEU A 245 12.13 20.29 25.99
CA LEU A 245 13.51 20.68 25.65
C LEU A 245 14.54 20.33 26.74
N ASP A 246 14.13 19.68 27.84
CA ASP A 246 15.07 19.23 28.85
C ASP A 246 15.93 18.07 28.34
N ASN A 247 17.15 17.94 28.86
CA ASN A 247 18.09 16.92 28.39
C ASN A 247 18.42 15.96 29.53
N ARG A 248 18.17 14.67 29.32
CA ARG A 248 18.51 13.60 30.25
C ARG A 248 19.60 12.71 29.66
N LYS A 249 20.43 12.15 30.53
CA LYS A 249 21.41 11.13 30.13
C LYS A 249 20.67 9.86 29.69
N ALA A 250 21.18 9.23 28.63
CA ALA A 250 20.67 7.94 28.15
C ALA A 250 20.82 6.87 29.26
N GLU A 251 19.70 6.27 29.67
CA GLU A 251 19.67 5.26 30.73
C GLU A 251 19.84 3.82 30.20
N ASN A 252 19.57 3.58 28.92
CA ASN A 252 19.63 2.26 28.29
C ASN A 252 20.18 2.32 26.84
N VAL A 253 20.52 1.16 26.27
CA VAL A 253 21.18 1.06 24.95
C VAL A 253 20.40 1.70 23.80
N ALA A 254 19.07 1.59 23.77
CA ALA A 254 18.26 2.23 22.73
C ALA A 254 18.17 3.75 22.90
N SER A 255 18.15 4.27 24.13
CA SER A 255 18.09 5.70 24.42
C SER A 255 19.33 6.49 23.95
N ILE A 256 20.46 5.82 23.70
CA ILE A 256 21.66 6.42 23.09
C ILE A 256 21.37 6.99 21.69
N PHE A 257 20.34 6.48 21.03
CA PHE A 257 19.90 6.89 19.70
C PHE A 257 18.74 7.88 19.71
N LEU A 258 18.37 8.40 20.89
CA LEU A 258 17.32 9.40 21.10
C LEU A 258 17.89 10.69 21.68
N ASN A 259 17.17 11.80 21.46
CA ASN A 259 17.35 13.01 22.25
C ASN A 259 16.53 12.86 23.54
N SER A 260 17.10 12.20 24.54
CA SER A 260 16.39 11.88 25.78
C SER A 260 16.03 13.12 26.58
N ASN A 261 14.78 13.20 27.02
CA ASN A 261 14.22 14.26 27.86
C ASN A 261 13.43 13.63 29.03
N SER A 262 12.78 14.44 29.85
CA SER A 262 12.01 13.99 31.02
C SER A 262 10.87 13.02 30.69
N THR A 263 10.38 13.00 29.46
CA THR A 263 9.33 12.10 28.97
C THR A 263 9.87 10.82 28.32
N THR A 264 11.19 10.59 28.38
CA THR A 264 11.83 9.42 27.78
C THR A 264 11.88 8.25 28.76
N ALA A 265 11.27 7.13 28.39
CA ALA A 265 11.28 5.88 29.16
C ALA A 265 11.89 4.73 28.35
N SER A 266 12.42 3.72 29.02
CA SER A 266 13.08 2.56 28.40
C SER A 266 12.61 1.25 28.99
N TYR A 267 12.31 0.28 28.13
CA TYR A 267 11.72 -1.02 28.48
C TYR A 267 12.47 -2.16 27.82
N LYS A 268 12.40 -3.36 28.40
CA LYS A 268 13.07 -4.57 27.89
C LYS A 268 12.07 -5.69 27.60
N ALA A 269 12.41 -6.52 26.61
CA ALA A 269 11.73 -7.75 26.30
C ALA A 269 12.77 -8.86 26.12
N LEU A 270 12.47 -10.05 26.63
CA LEU A 270 13.33 -11.23 26.57
C LEU A 270 12.50 -12.43 26.16
N LYS A 271 13.03 -13.24 25.25
CA LYS A 271 12.48 -14.54 24.88
C LYS A 271 13.57 -15.58 24.79
N GLY A 272 13.34 -16.75 25.38
CA GLY A 272 14.17 -17.93 25.26
C GLY A 272 13.30 -19.14 24.91
N GLN A 273 13.76 -20.00 24.00
CA GLN A 273 13.06 -21.22 23.63
C GLN A 273 14.03 -22.36 23.39
N LEU A 274 13.72 -23.50 23.97
CA LEU A 274 14.35 -24.79 23.75
C LEU A 274 13.41 -25.63 22.91
N VAL A 275 13.87 -26.20 21.80
CA VAL A 275 13.07 -27.08 20.93
C VAL A 275 13.85 -28.36 20.68
N TYR A 276 13.27 -29.49 21.06
CA TYR A 276 13.85 -30.81 20.92
C TYR A 276 12.99 -31.69 19.99
N PRO A 277 13.53 -32.21 18.88
CA PRO A 277 12.82 -33.17 18.04
C PRO A 277 12.69 -34.51 18.78
N ALA A 278 11.46 -34.95 19.03
CA ALA A 278 11.12 -36.15 19.81
C ALA A 278 10.15 -37.05 19.02
N GLY A 279 10.63 -38.23 18.59
CA GLY A 279 9.83 -39.14 17.77
C GLY A 279 9.47 -38.54 16.41
N LYS A 280 8.18 -38.57 16.04
CA LYS A 280 7.63 -37.92 14.84
C LYS A 280 7.04 -36.53 15.15
N GLY A 281 7.72 -35.77 16.02
CA GLY A 281 7.25 -34.47 16.46
C GLY A 281 8.29 -33.70 17.27
N THR A 282 7.86 -32.76 18.09
CA THR A 282 8.74 -31.84 18.83
C THR A 282 8.24 -31.61 20.25
N LEU A 283 9.16 -31.45 21.19
CA LEU A 283 8.90 -30.91 22.53
C LEU A 283 9.66 -29.59 22.67
N GLY A 284 9.00 -28.54 23.14
CA GLY A 284 9.58 -27.22 23.29
C GLY A 284 9.26 -26.62 24.65
N LEU A 285 10.22 -25.92 25.24
CA LEU A 285 10.07 -25.12 26.45
C LEU A 285 10.39 -23.67 26.10
N GLY A 286 9.49 -22.73 26.41
CA GLY A 286 9.67 -21.31 26.15
C GLY A 286 9.57 -20.50 27.43
N TYR A 287 10.34 -19.41 27.50
CA TYR A 287 10.24 -18.37 28.50
C TYR A 287 10.19 -17.02 27.79
N GLU A 288 9.24 -16.18 28.13
CA GLU A 288 9.08 -14.85 27.57
C GLU A 288 8.77 -13.88 28.70
N ARG A 289 9.48 -12.75 28.75
CA ARG A 289 9.23 -11.67 29.71
C ARG A 289 9.27 -10.35 28.98
N ILE A 290 8.23 -9.54 29.14
CA ILE A 290 8.08 -8.23 28.51
C ILE A 290 7.75 -7.25 29.62
N ASP A 291 8.60 -6.25 29.80
CA ASP A 291 8.42 -5.24 30.83
C ASP A 291 7.08 -4.48 30.68
N PRO A 292 6.53 -3.94 31.77
CA PRO A 292 5.35 -3.09 31.69
C PRO A 292 5.58 -1.91 30.75
N ASN A 293 4.55 -1.52 29.98
CA ASN A 293 4.60 -0.44 29.00
C ASN A 293 5.59 -0.62 27.82
N TYR A 294 6.24 -1.79 27.69
CA TYR A 294 7.04 -2.09 26.51
C TYR A 294 6.20 -1.91 25.24
N ARG A 295 6.71 -1.12 24.30
CA ARG A 295 6.16 -0.95 22.95
C ARG A 295 7.23 -0.38 22.03
N THR A 296 6.98 -0.39 20.74
CA THR A 296 7.77 0.36 19.75
C THR A 296 6.79 1.10 18.84
N LEU A 297 7.29 2.09 18.10
CA LEU A 297 6.51 2.73 17.03
C LEU A 297 6.59 1.94 15.71
N GLY A 298 7.17 0.74 15.74
CA GLY A 298 7.35 -0.17 14.62
C GLY A 298 6.30 -1.30 14.58
N GLY A 299 5.30 -1.28 15.45
CA GLY A 299 4.15 -2.20 15.42
C GLY A 299 2.88 -1.48 15.86
N TYR A 300 1.72 -2.01 15.49
CA TYR A 300 0.42 -1.39 15.85
C TYR A 300 -0.01 -1.73 17.28
N TYR A 301 0.27 -2.95 17.74
CA TYR A 301 -0.15 -3.47 19.03
C TYR A 301 0.97 -4.29 19.66
N PHE A 302 1.15 -4.16 20.98
CA PHE A 302 2.12 -4.94 21.76
C PHE A 302 1.45 -5.47 23.02
N ASN A 303 1.60 -6.77 23.28
CA ASN A 303 1.31 -7.32 24.59
C ASN A 303 2.51 -7.01 25.50
N ASN A 304 2.30 -6.34 26.62
CA ASN A 304 3.34 -5.99 27.58
C ASN A 304 2.89 -6.30 29.02
N ASP A 305 3.78 -6.04 29.99
CA ASP A 305 3.59 -6.46 31.38
C ASP A 305 3.24 -7.96 31.49
N LEU A 306 4.05 -8.82 30.88
CA LEU A 306 3.80 -10.25 30.90
C LEU A 306 5.07 -11.05 31.11
N GLU A 307 4.95 -12.11 31.89
CA GLU A 307 5.92 -13.19 31.99
C GLU A 307 5.20 -14.51 31.70
N ASN A 308 5.74 -15.29 30.77
CA ASN A 308 5.09 -16.46 30.21
C ASN A 308 6.07 -17.63 30.10
N VAL A 309 5.72 -18.77 30.72
CA VAL A 309 6.46 -20.03 30.62
C VAL A 309 5.62 -21.00 29.79
N THR A 310 6.10 -21.43 28.64
CA THR A 310 5.34 -22.29 27.71
C THR A 310 5.96 -23.67 27.53
N VAL A 311 5.11 -24.67 27.37
CA VAL A 311 5.42 -26.04 26.95
C VAL A 311 4.66 -26.30 25.66
N ASN A 312 5.39 -26.57 24.58
CA ASN A 312 4.84 -26.84 23.27
C ASN A 312 5.16 -28.29 22.91
N ALA A 313 4.17 -29.11 22.58
CA ALA A 313 4.38 -30.50 22.17
C ALA A 313 3.60 -30.78 20.88
N SER A 314 4.26 -31.41 19.91
CA SER A 314 3.62 -31.96 18.73
C SER A 314 4.01 -33.43 18.59
N GLN A 315 3.06 -34.28 18.19
CA GLN A 315 3.34 -35.69 17.92
C GLN A 315 2.39 -36.26 16.88
N THR A 316 2.94 -37.13 16.03
CA THR A 316 2.16 -37.99 15.14
C THR A 316 2.17 -39.42 15.67
N LEU A 317 1.01 -39.93 16.08
CA LEU A 317 0.79 -41.21 16.76
C LEU A 317 -0.04 -42.17 15.89
N TYR A 318 -0.14 -43.44 16.31
CA TYR A 318 -0.98 -44.48 15.70
C TYR A 318 -0.78 -44.68 14.19
N LYS A 319 0.48 -44.79 13.73
CA LYS A 319 0.84 -44.92 12.30
C LYS A 319 0.23 -43.79 11.46
N ASP A 320 0.43 -42.56 11.91
CA ASP A 320 0.01 -41.33 11.21
C ASP A 320 -1.53 -41.13 11.16
N LYS A 321 -2.25 -41.79 12.06
CA LYS A 321 -3.71 -41.62 12.23
C LYS A 321 -4.09 -40.53 13.23
N LEU A 322 -3.23 -40.20 14.19
CA LEU A 322 -3.47 -39.13 15.16
C LEU A 322 -2.36 -38.10 15.08
N SER A 323 -2.69 -36.86 14.74
CA SER A 323 -1.80 -35.71 14.92
C SER A 323 -2.27 -34.93 16.15
N LEU A 324 -1.38 -34.71 17.11
CA LEU A 324 -1.67 -33.96 18.33
C LEU A 324 -0.71 -32.77 18.43
N ASN A 325 -1.26 -31.59 18.65
CA ASN A 325 -0.53 -30.37 18.98
C ASN A 325 -1.06 -29.83 20.31
N LEU A 326 -0.15 -29.53 21.22
CA LEU A 326 -0.41 -29.06 22.57
C LEU A 326 0.47 -27.85 22.83
N ASN A 327 -0.11 -26.76 23.34
CA ASN A 327 0.61 -25.60 23.83
C ASN A 327 0.02 -25.23 25.19
N LEU A 328 0.83 -25.28 26.24
CA LEU A 328 0.46 -24.90 27.61
C LEU A 328 1.37 -23.78 28.06
N GLY A 329 0.82 -22.69 28.59
CA GLY A 329 1.55 -21.51 29.02
C GLY A 329 1.10 -21.06 30.41
N LEU A 330 2.02 -20.84 31.34
CA LEU A 330 1.73 -20.14 32.58
C LEU A 330 2.13 -18.68 32.40
N GLN A 331 1.13 -17.80 32.29
CA GLN A 331 1.34 -16.37 32.13
C GLN A 331 0.95 -15.62 33.40
N LYS A 332 1.74 -14.61 33.77
CA LYS A 332 1.40 -13.64 34.82
C LYS A 332 1.70 -12.21 34.37
N ASP A 333 1.02 -11.25 34.97
CA ASP A 333 1.29 -9.81 34.79
C ASP A 333 1.76 -9.15 36.10
N ASN A 334 1.73 -7.81 36.11
CA ASN A 334 2.07 -6.95 37.23
C ASN A 334 3.53 -7.13 37.69
N LEU A 335 4.47 -7.09 36.74
CA LEU A 335 5.89 -7.33 37.00
C LEU A 335 6.50 -6.29 37.94
N ASP A 336 6.02 -5.05 37.89
CA ASP A 336 6.47 -3.95 38.75
C ASP A 336 5.65 -3.79 40.05
N LYS A 337 4.66 -4.68 40.29
CA LYS A 337 3.76 -4.65 41.46
C LYS A 337 3.00 -3.33 41.65
N GLN A 338 2.70 -2.63 40.55
CA GLN A 338 1.95 -1.37 40.56
C GLN A 338 0.44 -1.57 40.46
N LYS A 339 -0.02 -2.71 39.91
CA LYS A 339 -1.46 -3.04 39.84
C LYS A 339 -1.95 -3.56 41.19
N GLN A 340 -3.18 -3.19 41.57
CA GLN A 340 -3.83 -3.68 42.80
C GLN A 340 -4.01 -5.20 42.82
N SER A 341 -4.17 -5.82 41.65
CA SER A 341 -4.31 -7.27 41.49
C SER A 341 -3.31 -7.81 40.48
N GLN A 342 -2.70 -8.96 40.80
CA GLN A 342 -1.86 -9.72 39.88
C GLN A 342 -2.69 -10.83 39.22
N MET A 343 -2.71 -10.85 37.89
CA MET A 343 -3.27 -11.94 37.11
C MET A 343 -2.22 -13.05 36.95
N LYS A 344 -2.63 -14.29 37.23
CA LYS A 344 -1.91 -15.52 36.87
C LYS A 344 -2.87 -16.41 36.12
N ARG A 345 -2.46 -16.96 34.98
CA ARG A 345 -3.33 -17.80 34.13
C ARG A 345 -2.59 -18.94 33.46
N LEU A 346 -3.30 -20.04 33.27
CA LEU A 346 -2.92 -21.14 32.39
C LEU A 346 -3.52 -20.87 31.01
N VAL A 347 -2.68 -20.48 30.06
CA VAL A 347 -2.97 -20.44 28.62
C VAL A 347 -2.84 -21.85 28.08
N SER A 348 -3.82 -22.34 27.34
CA SER A 348 -3.80 -23.68 26.78
C SER A 348 -4.39 -23.68 25.38
N SER A 349 -3.80 -24.51 24.52
CA SER A 349 -4.27 -24.79 23.18
C SER A 349 -4.01 -26.25 22.85
N ILE A 350 -5.04 -26.93 22.35
CA ILE A 350 -5.01 -28.34 21.96
C ILE A 350 -5.62 -28.44 20.58
N SER A 351 -4.91 -29.07 19.65
CA SER A 351 -5.44 -29.46 18.34
C SER A 351 -5.15 -30.93 18.10
N ALA A 352 -6.19 -31.71 17.85
CA ALA A 352 -6.09 -33.14 17.60
C ALA A 352 -6.84 -33.52 16.32
N ASP A 353 -6.13 -34.11 15.37
CA ASP A 353 -6.67 -34.65 14.13
C ASP A 353 -6.59 -36.17 14.15
N PHE A 354 -7.75 -36.83 14.27
CA PHE A 354 -7.85 -38.29 14.33
C PHE A 354 -8.56 -38.86 13.10
N ARG A 355 -7.77 -39.51 12.24
CA ARG A 355 -8.24 -40.30 11.09
C ARG A 355 -8.51 -41.73 11.54
N ALA A 356 -9.71 -41.97 12.08
CA ALA A 356 -10.13 -43.30 12.55
C ALA A 356 -9.97 -44.36 11.44
N ASN A 357 -10.40 -44.04 10.21
CA ASN A 357 -10.21 -44.84 9.01
C ASN A 357 -10.25 -43.96 7.74
N GLN A 358 -10.30 -44.58 6.55
CA GLN A 358 -10.34 -43.85 5.26
C GLN A 358 -11.63 -43.03 5.03
N LYS A 359 -12.69 -43.27 5.82
CA LYS A 359 -14.01 -42.64 5.68
C LYS A 359 -14.37 -41.70 6.83
N LEU A 360 -13.75 -41.84 8.00
CA LEU A 360 -14.13 -41.11 9.22
C LEU A 360 -12.94 -40.34 9.79
N ASN A 361 -13.13 -39.02 9.95
CA ASN A 361 -12.15 -38.09 10.49
C ASN A 361 -12.78 -37.21 11.57
N PHE A 362 -12.08 -37.08 12.70
CA PHE A 362 -12.41 -36.19 13.80
C PHE A 362 -11.33 -35.11 13.92
N ASN A 363 -11.73 -33.85 14.00
CA ASN A 363 -10.86 -32.74 14.29
C ASN A 363 -11.37 -32.03 15.56
N LEU A 364 -10.55 -32.02 16.60
CA LEU A 364 -10.83 -31.37 17.88
C LEU A 364 -9.86 -30.20 18.05
N ASN A 365 -10.38 -29.02 18.37
CA ASN A 365 -9.59 -27.87 18.77
C ASN A 365 -10.12 -27.28 20.07
N TYR A 366 -9.21 -26.84 20.93
CA TYR A 366 -9.53 -26.08 22.13
C TYR A 366 -8.47 -24.99 22.31
N SER A 367 -8.86 -23.77 22.67
CA SER A 367 -7.93 -22.75 23.12
C SER A 367 -8.60 -21.74 24.05
N ASN A 368 -7.82 -21.12 24.94
CA ASN A 368 -8.32 -20.08 25.86
C ASN A 368 -7.53 -18.76 25.77
N PHE A 369 -7.04 -18.42 24.57
CA PHE A 369 -6.29 -17.19 24.34
C PHE A 369 -7.14 -15.95 24.63
N GLN A 370 -6.53 -14.98 25.33
CA GLN A 370 -7.19 -13.74 25.71
C GLN A 370 -6.68 -12.61 24.82
N SER A 371 -7.58 -11.68 24.49
CA SER A 371 -7.22 -10.41 23.88
C SER A 371 -7.26 -9.32 24.95
N TYR A 372 -6.19 -8.53 25.03
CA TYR A 372 -6.12 -7.38 25.93
C TYR A 372 -6.39 -6.12 25.13
N THR A 373 -7.30 -5.29 25.61
CA THR A 373 -7.49 -3.93 25.10
C THR A 373 -7.29 -2.98 26.27
N ASN A 374 -6.09 -2.44 26.41
CA ASN A 374 -5.85 -1.38 27.38
C ASN A 374 -6.34 -0.06 26.77
N SER A 375 -7.49 0.45 27.24
CA SER A 375 -8.03 1.73 26.82
C SER A 375 -7.97 2.68 28.02
N ARG A 376 -7.20 3.76 27.91
CA ARG A 376 -7.27 4.86 28.88
C ARG A 376 -8.34 5.84 28.39
N ASN A 377 -9.33 6.14 29.22
CA ASN A 377 -10.28 7.19 28.93
C ASN A 377 -9.60 8.55 29.13
N GLN A 378 -9.72 9.42 28.14
CA GLN A 378 -9.09 10.76 28.12
C GLN A 378 -9.79 11.71 29.10
N PHE A 379 -11.08 11.48 29.39
CA PHE A 379 -11.87 12.27 30.33
C PHE A 379 -11.54 11.99 31.80
N ASP A 380 -10.93 10.85 32.12
CA ASP A 380 -10.43 10.54 33.48
C ASP A 380 -9.23 11.44 33.85
N TYR A 381 -8.53 11.99 32.85
CA TYR A 381 -7.44 12.95 33.05
C TYR A 381 -7.93 14.39 33.19
N ILE A 382 -9.08 14.73 32.57
CA ILE A 382 -9.63 16.09 32.55
C ILE A 382 -10.46 16.37 33.81
N ASN A 383 -11.13 15.37 34.38
CA ASN A 383 -11.98 15.51 35.57
C ASN A 383 -11.21 15.32 36.90
N GLN A 384 -9.90 15.54 36.93
CA GLN A 384 -9.05 15.33 38.11
C GLN A 384 -9.35 16.34 39.23
N THR A 385 -9.75 15.84 40.41
CA THR A 385 -9.93 16.62 41.65
C THR A 385 -8.83 16.40 42.69
N SER A 386 -8.03 15.34 42.57
CA SER A 386 -6.96 14.99 43.49
C SER A 386 -5.88 14.14 42.82
N GLU A 387 -4.61 14.34 43.18
CA GLU A 387 -3.47 13.49 42.77
C GLU A 387 -3.58 12.03 43.26
N TYR A 388 -4.56 11.71 44.11
CA TYR A 388 -4.72 10.38 44.73
C TYR A 388 -6.03 9.65 44.39
N GLU A 389 -6.95 10.25 43.62
CA GLU A 389 -8.28 9.65 43.41
C GLU A 389 -8.30 8.49 42.41
N PHE A 390 -7.48 8.52 41.35
CA PHE A 390 -7.43 7.45 40.34
C PHE A 390 -6.00 7.03 39.94
N LEU A 391 -5.56 5.90 40.50
CA LEU A 391 -4.46 5.06 39.97
C LEU A 391 -4.99 3.95 39.05
N ASP A 392 -6.28 3.97 38.71
CA ASP A 392 -6.96 2.86 38.05
C ASP A 392 -6.99 3.03 36.54
N THR A 393 -6.23 2.19 35.81
CA THR A 393 -6.47 2.04 34.37
C THR A 393 -7.68 1.13 34.17
N LEU A 394 -8.71 1.63 33.47
CA LEU A 394 -9.81 0.80 32.95
C LEU A 394 -9.25 -0.27 31.99
N ASN A 395 -8.80 -1.39 32.56
CA ASN A 395 -8.25 -2.50 31.80
C ASN A 395 -9.42 -3.40 31.36
N PHE A 396 -9.93 -3.17 30.16
CA PHE A 396 -10.88 -4.08 29.55
C PHE A 396 -10.15 -5.33 29.03
N ARG A 397 -10.53 -6.49 29.56
CA ARG A 397 -10.00 -7.77 29.12
C ARG A 397 -11.12 -8.63 28.58
N GLN A 398 -10.98 -9.09 27.34
CA GLN A 398 -11.88 -10.11 26.79
C GLN A 398 -11.23 -11.48 26.89
N VAL A 399 -11.79 -12.34 27.73
CA VAL A 399 -11.39 -13.73 27.84
C VAL A 399 -12.16 -14.54 26.83
N ASN A 400 -11.48 -15.04 25.80
CA ASN A 400 -12.10 -15.89 24.79
C ASN A 400 -11.67 -17.35 25.01
N GLN A 401 -12.61 -18.25 25.26
CA GLN A 401 -12.39 -19.69 25.20
C GLN A 401 -13.13 -20.26 24.00
N ASN A 402 -12.45 -21.06 23.20
CA ASN A 402 -13.00 -21.65 21.99
C ASN A 402 -12.76 -23.14 22.02
N ALA A 403 -13.82 -23.94 21.88
CA ALA A 403 -13.74 -25.38 21.68
C ALA A 403 -14.46 -25.70 20.37
N ALA A 404 -13.92 -26.58 19.54
CA ALA A 404 -14.56 -27.01 18.30
C ALA A 404 -14.30 -28.49 18.04
N LEU A 405 -15.34 -29.21 17.65
CA LEU A 405 -15.29 -30.60 17.19
C LEU A 405 -15.91 -30.66 15.80
N THR A 406 -15.15 -31.18 14.84
CA THR A 406 -15.64 -31.44 13.48
C THR A 406 -15.54 -32.93 13.19
N ILE A 407 -16.63 -33.54 12.76
CA ILE A 407 -16.75 -34.93 12.36
C ILE A 407 -17.06 -34.95 10.88
N ASN A 408 -16.20 -35.59 10.09
CA ASN A 408 -16.42 -35.78 8.66
C ASN A 408 -16.56 -37.29 8.38
N TYR A 409 -17.71 -37.72 7.88
CA TYR A 409 -17.98 -39.11 7.58
C TYR A 409 -18.39 -39.31 6.11
N LEU A 410 -17.54 -39.97 5.35
CA LEU A 410 -17.77 -40.36 3.97
C LEU A 410 -18.54 -41.68 3.90
N LEU A 411 -19.87 -41.57 3.90
CA LEU A 411 -20.81 -42.71 3.84
C LEU A 411 -20.59 -43.55 2.58
N LYS A 412 -20.49 -42.90 1.42
CA LYS A 412 -20.39 -43.54 0.11
C LYS A 412 -19.48 -42.76 -0.83
N ASN A 413 -18.65 -43.48 -1.60
CA ASN A 413 -17.72 -42.86 -2.54
C ASN A 413 -17.59 -43.68 -3.83
N ASP A 414 -18.63 -43.63 -4.66
CA ASP A 414 -18.67 -44.34 -5.94
C ASP A 414 -18.62 -43.36 -7.12
N LYS A 415 -18.30 -43.88 -8.31
CA LYS A 415 -18.30 -43.09 -9.56
C LYS A 415 -19.69 -42.49 -9.89
N LYS A 416 -20.79 -43.11 -9.44
CA LYS A 416 -22.17 -42.65 -9.70
C LYS A 416 -22.71 -41.73 -8.59
N GLN A 417 -22.27 -41.92 -7.35
CA GLN A 417 -22.86 -41.29 -6.18
C GLN A 417 -21.82 -41.15 -5.07
N LYS A 418 -21.74 -39.96 -4.49
CA LYS A 418 -20.93 -39.66 -3.30
C LYS A 418 -21.85 -39.13 -2.20
N GLN A 419 -21.65 -39.59 -0.98
CA GLN A 419 -22.42 -39.16 0.18
C GLN A 419 -21.47 -38.86 1.32
N ALA A 420 -21.62 -37.68 1.91
CA ALA A 420 -20.85 -37.27 3.07
C ALA A 420 -21.77 -36.64 4.11
N PHE A 421 -21.49 -36.92 5.37
CA PHE A 421 -22.09 -36.27 6.52
C PHE A 421 -21.01 -35.49 7.24
N ASN A 422 -21.28 -34.22 7.54
CA ASN A 422 -20.40 -33.39 8.35
C ASN A 422 -21.17 -32.86 9.54
N ALA A 423 -20.59 -32.97 10.73
CA ALA A 423 -21.11 -32.38 11.94
C ALA A 423 -20.03 -31.50 12.55
N THR A 424 -20.38 -30.25 12.82
CA THR A 424 -19.51 -29.29 13.49
C THR A 424 -20.21 -28.84 14.75
N PHE A 425 -19.51 -28.90 15.87
CA PHE A 425 -19.92 -28.29 17.12
C PHE A 425 -18.82 -27.33 17.55
N SER A 426 -19.18 -26.12 17.96
CA SER A 426 -18.22 -25.20 18.56
C SER A 426 -18.83 -24.41 19.70
N MET A 427 -18.08 -24.25 20.77
CA MET A 427 -18.39 -23.38 21.89
C MET A 427 -17.43 -22.19 21.87
N GLN A 428 -17.95 -20.98 22.02
CA GLN A 428 -17.18 -19.75 22.16
C GLN A 428 -17.68 -19.04 23.41
N ASP A 429 -16.83 -18.96 24.42
CA ASP A 429 -17.09 -18.24 25.66
C ASP A 429 -16.30 -16.94 25.63
N ALA A 430 -16.97 -15.81 25.85
CA ALA A 430 -16.39 -14.48 25.85
C ALA A 430 -16.80 -13.74 27.12
N VAL A 431 -15.83 -13.46 27.98
CA VAL A 431 -16.05 -12.77 29.25
C VAL A 431 -15.26 -11.47 29.27
N ASN A 432 -15.98 -10.34 29.31
CA ASN A 432 -15.41 -9.02 29.51
C ASN A 432 -15.19 -8.80 31.01
N GLN A 433 -13.94 -8.51 31.36
CA GLN A 433 -13.52 -8.27 32.73
C GLN A 433 -12.91 -6.87 32.85
N GLN A 434 -13.23 -6.21 33.96
CA GLN A 434 -12.60 -4.98 34.44
C GLN A 434 -12.00 -5.28 35.81
N GLU A 435 -10.72 -4.98 36.01
CA GLU A 435 -9.98 -5.28 37.27
C GLU A 435 -10.11 -6.75 37.74
N GLY A 436 -10.29 -7.68 36.80
CA GLY A 436 -10.47 -9.10 37.10
C GLY A 436 -11.88 -9.51 37.56
N LYS A 437 -12.83 -8.58 37.64
CA LYS A 437 -14.26 -8.85 37.84
C LYS A 437 -14.98 -8.82 36.50
N THR A 438 -15.91 -9.74 36.28
CA THR A 438 -16.78 -9.70 35.10
C THR A 438 -17.67 -8.47 35.19
N ILE A 439 -17.69 -7.66 34.12
CA ILE A 439 -18.62 -6.51 34.05
C ILE A 439 -20.04 -7.04 33.87
N ALA A 440 -21.03 -6.37 34.45
CA ALA A 440 -22.43 -6.75 34.24
C ALA A 440 -22.78 -6.66 32.75
N GLY A 441 -23.38 -7.70 32.16
CA GLY A 441 -23.63 -7.74 30.71
C GLY A 441 -22.41 -8.19 29.89
N GLY A 442 -21.29 -8.50 30.56
CA GLY A 442 -20.00 -8.77 29.95
C GLY A 442 -19.73 -10.24 29.64
N ALA A 443 -20.56 -11.16 30.16
CA ALA A 443 -20.42 -12.59 29.91
C ALA A 443 -21.34 -13.05 28.77
N SER A 444 -20.78 -13.82 27.83
CA SER A 444 -21.52 -14.42 26.74
C SER A 444 -20.93 -15.77 26.36
N THR A 445 -21.78 -16.78 26.18
CA THR A 445 -21.36 -18.10 25.71
C THR A 445 -22.21 -18.52 24.53
N TYR A 446 -21.58 -18.78 23.39
CA TYR A 446 -22.22 -19.22 22.17
C TYR A 446 -21.90 -20.68 21.86
N TYR A 447 -22.92 -21.51 21.73
CA TYR A 447 -22.84 -22.87 21.22
C TYR A 447 -23.37 -22.90 19.79
N ASN A 448 -22.52 -23.25 18.84
CA ASN A 448 -22.88 -23.38 17.44
C ASN A 448 -22.83 -24.86 17.03
N THR A 449 -23.91 -25.35 16.44
CA THR A 449 -24.01 -26.70 15.87
C THR A 449 -24.34 -26.57 14.39
N GLY A 450 -23.60 -27.26 13.54
CA GLY A 450 -23.85 -27.35 12.10
C GLY A 450 -23.87 -28.80 11.67
N LEU A 451 -24.99 -29.26 11.13
CA LEU A 451 -25.12 -30.58 10.54
C LEU A 451 -25.29 -30.40 9.03
N SER A 452 -24.53 -31.12 8.22
CA SER A 452 -24.71 -31.12 6.77
C SER A 452 -24.65 -32.51 6.19
N TYR A 453 -25.60 -32.82 5.32
CA TYR A 453 -25.64 -34.01 4.50
C TYR A 453 -25.51 -33.59 3.04
N ILE A 454 -24.47 -34.12 2.38
CA ILE A 454 -24.12 -33.79 1.01
C ILE A 454 -24.26 -35.05 0.16
N ILE A 455 -25.10 -34.98 -0.86
CA ILE A 455 -25.27 -36.03 -1.86
C ILE A 455 -24.86 -35.51 -3.24
N GLY A 456 -23.73 -36.02 -3.73
CA GLY A 456 -23.18 -35.71 -5.03
C GLY A 456 -23.48 -36.81 -6.06
N TYR A 457 -23.80 -36.39 -7.28
CA TYR A 457 -23.92 -37.23 -8.47
C TYR A 457 -22.82 -36.85 -9.48
N PRO A 458 -21.58 -37.38 -9.35
CA PRO A 458 -20.45 -36.95 -10.17
C PRO A 458 -20.66 -37.12 -11.68
N LYS A 459 -21.46 -38.09 -12.13
CA LYS A 459 -21.79 -38.27 -13.55
C LYS A 459 -22.77 -37.23 -14.11
N LYS A 460 -23.51 -36.55 -13.22
CA LYS A 460 -24.48 -35.50 -13.57
C LYS A 460 -23.98 -34.11 -13.20
N ASP A 461 -22.74 -34.02 -12.70
CA ASP A 461 -22.12 -32.81 -12.17
C ASP A 461 -23.04 -32.00 -11.24
N LEU A 462 -23.78 -32.72 -10.40
CA LEU A 462 -24.78 -32.15 -9.48
C LEU A 462 -24.41 -32.52 -8.04
N ASN A 463 -24.53 -31.56 -7.14
CA ASN A 463 -24.39 -31.75 -5.70
C ASN A 463 -25.59 -31.13 -4.99
N LEU A 464 -26.21 -31.88 -4.08
CA LEU A 464 -27.30 -31.40 -3.25
C LEU A 464 -26.84 -31.41 -1.80
N THR A 465 -27.15 -30.35 -1.08
CA THR A 465 -26.79 -30.18 0.32
C THR A 465 -28.06 -29.89 1.11
N ALA A 466 -28.28 -30.66 2.16
CA ALA A 466 -29.23 -30.33 3.21
C ALA A 466 -28.42 -30.06 4.46
N SER A 467 -28.69 -28.96 5.14
CA SER A 467 -27.96 -28.56 6.33
C SER A 467 -28.87 -27.91 7.35
N PHE A 468 -28.45 -27.97 8.61
CA PHE A 468 -29.15 -27.39 9.73
C PHE A 468 -28.11 -26.76 10.64
N ASN A 469 -28.24 -25.45 10.87
CA ASN A 469 -27.39 -24.72 11.79
C ASN A 469 -28.22 -24.28 13.00
N SER A 470 -27.62 -24.32 14.17
CA SER A 470 -28.21 -23.84 15.42
C SER A 470 -27.16 -23.04 16.20
N THR A 471 -27.55 -21.88 16.70
CA THR A 471 -26.74 -21.04 17.58
C THR A 471 -27.51 -20.80 18.86
N ILE A 472 -26.98 -21.24 20.00
CA ILE A 472 -27.51 -20.92 21.33
C ILE A 472 -26.53 -19.95 21.97
N GLY A 473 -26.96 -18.71 22.20
CA GLY A 473 -26.21 -17.69 22.93
C GLY A 473 -26.77 -17.54 24.33
N LYS A 474 -25.97 -17.80 25.35
CA LYS A 474 -26.30 -17.47 26.74
C LYS A 474 -25.64 -16.13 27.08
N LEU A 475 -26.44 -15.12 27.38
CA LEU A 475 -25.97 -13.78 27.72
C LEU A 475 -26.41 -13.45 29.15
N ASP A 476 -25.69 -12.58 29.83
CA ASP A 476 -26.13 -12.07 31.15
C ASP A 476 -27.53 -11.44 31.11
N ALA A 477 -27.95 -10.91 29.95
CA ALA A 477 -29.23 -10.24 29.74
C ALA A 477 -30.36 -11.15 29.21
N GLY A 478 -30.09 -12.43 28.95
CA GLY A 478 -31.07 -13.39 28.40
C GLY A 478 -30.47 -14.45 27.48
N ASP A 479 -31.26 -15.46 27.15
CA ASP A 479 -30.86 -16.55 26.25
C ASP A 479 -31.39 -16.30 24.83
N ASN A 480 -30.52 -16.40 23.82
CA ASN A 480 -30.87 -16.31 22.41
C ASN A 480 -30.70 -17.67 21.72
N LEU A 481 -31.68 -18.08 20.92
CA LEU A 481 -31.61 -19.27 20.08
C LEU A 481 -31.89 -18.91 18.62
N ILE A 482 -31.02 -19.32 17.71
CA ILE A 482 -31.21 -19.19 16.27
C ILE A 482 -31.21 -20.58 15.65
N LEU A 483 -32.24 -20.91 14.89
CA LEU A 483 -32.35 -22.17 14.13
C LEU A 483 -32.42 -21.87 12.64
N GLY A 484 -31.61 -22.56 11.84
CA GLY A 484 -31.43 -22.25 10.41
C GLY A 484 -31.30 -23.49 9.53
N PRO A 485 -32.39 -24.18 9.15
CA PRO A 485 -32.38 -25.14 8.05
C PRO A 485 -31.98 -24.45 6.74
N THR A 486 -31.14 -25.12 5.95
CA THR A 486 -30.65 -24.65 4.66
C THR A 486 -30.63 -25.80 3.67
N ILE A 487 -31.19 -25.58 2.48
CA ILE A 487 -31.12 -26.52 1.36
C ILE A 487 -30.40 -25.80 0.21
N GLY A 488 -29.50 -26.52 -0.46
CA GLY A 488 -28.78 -26.00 -1.61
C GLY A 488 -28.52 -27.04 -2.68
N ALA A 489 -28.34 -26.55 -3.90
CA ALA A 489 -27.96 -27.33 -5.06
C ALA A 489 -26.83 -26.60 -5.80
N THR A 490 -25.80 -27.34 -6.16
CA THR A 490 -24.70 -26.87 -7.00
C THR A 490 -24.63 -27.73 -8.24
N LYS A 491 -24.65 -27.14 -9.42
CA LYS A 491 -24.54 -27.85 -10.70
C LYS A 491 -23.47 -27.22 -11.57
N LEU A 492 -22.66 -28.07 -12.20
CA LEU A 492 -21.70 -27.63 -13.21
C LEU A 492 -22.32 -27.84 -14.60
N PHE A 493 -22.35 -26.79 -15.41
CA PHE A 493 -22.84 -26.76 -16.78
C PHE A 493 -21.68 -26.51 -17.76
N TYR A 494 -21.93 -26.70 -19.06
CA TYR A 494 -21.00 -26.42 -20.16
C TYR A 494 -19.60 -27.04 -19.96
N ASP A 495 -19.54 -28.37 -19.85
CA ASP A 495 -18.30 -29.11 -19.57
C ASP A 495 -17.55 -28.58 -18.34
N LYS A 496 -18.32 -28.28 -17.30
CA LYS A 496 -17.84 -27.77 -16.00
C LYS A 496 -17.26 -26.36 -16.03
N LYS A 497 -17.47 -25.61 -17.11
CA LYS A 497 -17.03 -24.21 -17.22
C LYS A 497 -17.93 -23.24 -16.46
N LEU A 498 -19.21 -23.56 -16.30
CA LEU A 498 -20.15 -22.76 -15.49
C LEU A 498 -20.51 -23.51 -14.22
N ASN A 499 -20.12 -23.00 -13.07
CA ASN A 499 -20.56 -23.48 -11.77
C ASN A 499 -21.70 -22.59 -11.28
N THR A 500 -22.89 -23.16 -11.10
CA THR A 500 -24.04 -22.45 -10.55
C THR A 500 -24.44 -23.10 -9.24
N SER A 501 -24.57 -22.30 -8.18
CA SER A 501 -25.14 -22.74 -6.91
C SER A 501 -26.32 -21.90 -6.50
N PHE A 502 -27.33 -22.57 -5.97
CA PHE A 502 -28.50 -21.97 -5.37
C PHE A 502 -28.63 -22.52 -3.96
N SER A 503 -28.86 -21.66 -2.98
CA SER A 503 -29.19 -22.10 -1.63
C SER A 503 -30.22 -21.18 -1.01
N THR A 504 -31.09 -21.75 -0.20
CA THR A 504 -32.06 -21.00 0.58
C THR A 504 -32.01 -21.48 2.02
N SER A 505 -32.12 -20.54 2.95
CA SER A 505 -32.22 -20.83 4.38
C SER A 505 -33.33 -20.03 5.01
N TYR A 506 -34.00 -20.61 6.00
CA TYR A 506 -34.95 -19.91 6.84
C TYR A 506 -34.41 -19.90 8.27
N ASN A 507 -34.03 -18.72 8.76
CA ASN A 507 -33.45 -18.58 10.09
C ASN A 507 -34.49 -17.94 11.01
N THR A 508 -34.83 -18.61 12.11
CA THR A 508 -35.72 -18.05 13.14
C THR A 508 -34.91 -17.80 14.40
N SER A 509 -35.03 -16.58 14.93
CA SER A 509 -34.40 -16.15 16.17
C SER A 509 -35.42 -16.04 17.30
N PHE A 510 -35.08 -16.60 18.45
CA PHE A 510 -35.83 -16.56 19.70
C PHE A 510 -35.00 -15.86 20.77
N ASN A 511 -35.61 -15.00 21.57
CA ASN A 511 -34.99 -14.40 22.75
C ASN A 511 -35.85 -14.78 23.97
N ASP A 512 -35.23 -15.41 24.98
CA ASP A 512 -35.89 -15.94 26.17
C ASP A 512 -37.11 -16.84 25.86
N GLY A 513 -37.02 -17.59 24.76
CA GLY A 513 -38.09 -18.47 24.28
C GLY A 513 -39.16 -17.78 23.44
N GLU A 514 -39.21 -16.45 23.40
CA GLU A 514 -40.11 -15.71 22.53
C GLU A 514 -39.52 -15.48 21.14
N LYS A 515 -40.35 -15.62 20.11
CA LYS A 515 -39.91 -15.43 18.73
C LYS A 515 -39.75 -13.93 18.41
N VAL A 516 -38.55 -13.53 17.99
CA VAL A 516 -38.20 -12.12 17.73
C VAL A 516 -38.11 -11.79 16.25
N ASN A 517 -37.53 -12.69 15.44
CA ASN A 517 -37.26 -12.40 14.04
C ASN A 517 -37.22 -13.67 13.18
N ASP A 518 -37.71 -13.56 11.95
CA ASP A 518 -37.47 -14.53 10.89
C ASP A 518 -36.68 -13.89 9.77
N VAL A 519 -35.67 -14.60 9.27
CA VAL A 519 -34.87 -14.19 8.12
C VAL A 519 -34.86 -15.31 7.09
N PHE A 520 -35.59 -15.10 6.00
CA PHE A 520 -35.51 -15.94 4.82
C PHE A 520 -34.41 -15.42 3.89
N ASN A 521 -33.45 -16.27 3.55
CA ASN A 521 -32.40 -15.93 2.60
C ASN A 521 -32.49 -16.76 1.33
N ILE A 522 -32.11 -16.11 0.22
CA ILE A 522 -31.87 -16.74 -1.06
C ILE A 522 -30.48 -16.32 -1.49
N ARG A 523 -29.64 -17.29 -1.86
CA ARG A 523 -28.30 -17.05 -2.40
C ARG A 523 -28.16 -17.74 -3.74
N LEU A 524 -27.77 -16.97 -4.74
CA LEU A 524 -27.44 -17.44 -6.07
C LEU A 524 -25.98 -17.12 -6.35
N ASN A 525 -25.19 -18.12 -6.71
CA ASN A 525 -23.82 -17.94 -7.15
C ASN A 525 -23.65 -18.50 -8.56
N GLY A 526 -22.94 -17.76 -9.41
CA GLY A 526 -22.47 -18.21 -10.71
C GLY A 526 -20.97 -17.96 -10.82
N SER A 527 -20.21 -18.92 -11.33
CA SER A 527 -18.82 -18.71 -11.73
C SER A 527 -18.61 -19.32 -13.10
N TYR A 528 -18.17 -18.52 -14.06
CA TYR A 528 -17.94 -18.93 -15.44
C TYR A 528 -16.48 -18.75 -15.84
N ILE A 529 -15.84 -19.85 -16.23
CA ILE A 529 -14.46 -19.86 -16.73
C ILE A 529 -14.49 -19.81 -18.26
N TYR A 530 -14.09 -18.67 -18.81
CA TYR A 530 -13.93 -18.45 -20.25
C TYR A 530 -12.44 -18.53 -20.64
N LEU A 531 -12.15 -19.29 -21.71
CA LEU A 531 -10.79 -19.49 -22.24
C LEU A 531 -9.72 -19.83 -21.18
N GLN A 532 -10.09 -20.53 -20.10
CA GLN A 532 -9.23 -20.94 -18.96
C GLN A 532 -8.62 -19.80 -18.12
N LYS A 533 -8.61 -18.56 -18.63
CA LYS A 533 -7.93 -17.39 -18.03
C LYS A 533 -8.88 -16.32 -17.50
N HIS A 534 -10.11 -16.28 -18.00
CA HIS A 534 -11.12 -15.31 -17.60
C HIS A 534 -12.12 -16.01 -16.68
N ASN A 535 -12.29 -15.50 -15.47
CA ASN A 535 -13.27 -16.00 -14.51
C ASN A 535 -14.25 -14.89 -14.17
N PHE A 536 -15.52 -15.10 -14.51
CA PHE A 536 -16.62 -14.21 -14.17
C PHE A 536 -17.38 -14.81 -12.98
N GLY A 537 -17.49 -14.07 -11.89
CA GLY A 537 -18.27 -14.44 -10.72
C GLY A 537 -19.50 -13.54 -10.57
N LEU A 538 -20.63 -14.13 -10.20
CA LEU A 538 -21.82 -13.43 -9.75
C LEU A 538 -22.24 -14.04 -8.43
N ASN A 539 -22.44 -13.22 -7.42
CA ASN A 539 -23.04 -13.60 -6.14
C ASN A 539 -24.21 -12.66 -5.89
N CYS A 540 -25.40 -13.21 -5.73
CA CYS A 540 -26.59 -12.45 -5.38
C CYS A 540 -27.18 -13.03 -4.10
N ILE A 541 -27.41 -12.18 -3.12
CA ILE A 541 -27.98 -12.52 -1.83
C ILE A 541 -29.19 -11.62 -1.63
N THR A 542 -30.35 -12.23 -1.45
CA THR A 542 -31.57 -11.55 -1.03
C THR A 542 -31.94 -12.02 0.36
N LEU A 543 -32.22 -11.07 1.25
CA LEU A 543 -32.62 -11.29 2.63
C LEU A 543 -33.99 -10.65 2.84
N PHE A 544 -34.94 -11.44 3.27
CA PHE A 544 -36.26 -10.99 3.70
C PHE A 544 -36.32 -11.19 5.21
N SER A 545 -36.32 -10.11 5.98
CA SER A 545 -36.45 -10.17 7.43
C SER A 545 -37.81 -9.63 7.89
N SER A 546 -38.38 -10.29 8.89
CA SER A 546 -39.63 -9.90 9.52
C SER A 546 -39.50 -10.03 11.02
N SER A 547 -39.52 -8.90 11.72
CA SER A 547 -39.73 -8.82 13.16
C SER A 547 -41.16 -8.42 13.49
N GLN A 548 -41.49 -8.29 14.77
CA GLN A 548 -42.82 -7.84 15.21
C GLN A 548 -43.14 -6.40 14.77
N THR A 549 -42.13 -5.56 14.56
CA THR A 549 -42.30 -4.12 14.31
C THR A 549 -41.80 -3.67 12.94
N VAL A 550 -40.89 -4.41 12.31
CA VAL A 550 -40.21 -4.00 11.07
C VAL A 550 -40.13 -5.17 10.10
N ARG A 551 -40.44 -4.91 8.83
CA ARG A 551 -40.11 -5.80 7.72
C ARG A 551 -39.06 -5.13 6.86
N ASN A 552 -38.01 -5.86 6.49
CA ASN A 552 -36.95 -5.35 5.65
C ASN A 552 -36.59 -6.34 4.54
N ASN A 553 -36.27 -5.80 3.37
CA ASN A 553 -35.85 -6.55 2.20
C ASN A 553 -34.53 -5.97 1.70
N ASP A 554 -33.48 -6.77 1.78
CA ASP A 554 -32.14 -6.38 1.36
C ASP A 554 -31.71 -7.25 0.17
N ILE A 555 -31.16 -6.62 -0.87
CA ILE A 555 -30.48 -7.30 -1.96
C ILE A 555 -29.05 -6.82 -2.07
N THR A 556 -28.10 -7.76 -2.09
CA THR A 556 -26.70 -7.49 -2.37
C THR A 556 -26.27 -8.33 -3.57
N ALA A 557 -25.76 -7.67 -4.60
CA ALA A 557 -25.26 -8.33 -5.81
C ALA A 557 -23.80 -7.95 -6.04
N THR A 558 -22.93 -8.95 -6.11
CA THR A 558 -21.50 -8.81 -6.37
C THR A 558 -21.19 -9.42 -7.72
N LEU A 559 -20.74 -8.60 -8.66
CA LEU A 559 -20.18 -9.04 -9.94
C LEU A 559 -18.66 -8.96 -9.84
N SER A 560 -17.96 -10.05 -10.12
CA SER A 560 -16.50 -10.09 -10.15
C SER A 560 -15.99 -10.60 -11.49
N TYR A 561 -14.87 -10.06 -11.92
CA TYR A 561 -14.13 -10.49 -13.09
C TYR A 561 -12.67 -10.63 -12.69
N THR A 562 -12.11 -11.81 -12.90
CA THR A 562 -10.69 -12.08 -12.67
C THR A 562 -10.06 -12.56 -13.97
N TYR A 563 -9.00 -11.89 -14.39
CA TYR A 563 -8.17 -12.30 -15.50
C TYR A 563 -6.82 -12.77 -14.96
N SER A 564 -6.49 -14.03 -15.18
CA SER A 564 -5.19 -14.61 -14.81
C SER A 564 -4.44 -14.98 -16.08
N PHE A 565 -3.23 -14.46 -16.24
CA PHE A 565 -2.36 -14.80 -17.34
C PHE A 565 -1.07 -15.41 -16.82
N ASP A 566 -0.70 -16.54 -17.40
CA ASP A 566 0.60 -17.17 -17.22
C ASP A 566 1.25 -17.30 -18.60
N LYS A 567 2.56 -17.09 -18.67
CA LYS A 567 3.38 -17.26 -19.87
C LYS A 567 2.94 -16.41 -21.06
N ILE A 568 2.68 -15.11 -20.88
CA ILE A 568 2.65 -14.20 -22.05
C ILE A 568 4.09 -14.14 -22.56
N LYS A 569 4.34 -14.90 -23.64
CA LYS A 569 5.65 -15.01 -24.27
C LYS A 569 5.79 -13.82 -25.21
N LEU A 570 6.38 -12.73 -24.72
CA LEU A 570 6.92 -11.70 -25.61
C LEU A 570 8.21 -12.26 -26.18
N ARG A 571 8.12 -12.89 -27.36
CA ARG A 571 9.32 -13.16 -28.15
C ARG A 571 9.75 -11.81 -28.72
N PRO A 572 10.99 -11.36 -28.52
CA PRO A 572 11.57 -10.44 -29.49
C PRO A 572 11.40 -11.11 -30.86
N LYS A 573 10.99 -10.36 -31.88
CA LYS A 573 11.04 -10.85 -33.27
C LYS A 573 12.47 -11.35 -33.48
N ARG A 574 12.63 -12.68 -33.53
CA ARG A 574 13.89 -13.30 -33.96
C ARG A 574 14.02 -12.89 -35.41
N VAL A 575 14.95 -12.00 -35.70
CA VAL A 575 15.47 -11.86 -37.06
C VAL A 575 15.87 -13.28 -37.45
N GLU A 576 15.28 -13.81 -38.51
CA GLU A 576 15.57 -15.16 -38.98
C GLU A 576 17.09 -15.26 -39.20
N GLU A 577 17.76 -16.07 -38.38
CA GLU A 577 19.07 -16.59 -38.74
C GLU A 577 18.85 -17.44 -40.00
N LYS A 578 19.21 -16.86 -41.15
CA LYS A 578 19.32 -17.60 -42.40
C LYS A 578 20.23 -18.82 -42.18
N PRO A 579 19.93 -19.97 -42.83
CA PRO A 579 20.82 -21.13 -42.76
C PRO A 579 22.22 -20.70 -43.22
N ALA A 580 23.25 -21.32 -42.64
CA ALA A 580 24.64 -21.14 -43.02
C ALA A 580 24.80 -21.29 -44.55
N ILE A 581 24.84 -20.16 -45.24
CA ILE A 581 25.33 -20.04 -46.59
C ILE A 581 26.82 -19.79 -46.42
N THR A 582 27.62 -20.67 -47.01
CA THR A 582 29.05 -20.52 -47.22
C THR A 582 29.37 -19.07 -47.56
N ALA A 583 30.23 -18.47 -46.74
CA ALA A 583 30.85 -17.19 -46.99
C ALA A 583 31.62 -17.28 -48.33
N ASN A 584 31.00 -16.80 -49.40
CA ASN A 584 31.68 -15.86 -50.27
C ASN A 584 31.23 -14.49 -49.79
N GLU A 585 32.06 -13.88 -48.94
CA GLU A 585 31.97 -12.49 -48.54
C GLU A 585 31.90 -11.62 -49.79
N ILE A 586 30.77 -10.95 -49.99
CA ILE A 586 30.79 -9.65 -50.65
C ILE A 586 30.94 -8.67 -49.47
N PRO A 587 32.04 -7.91 -49.38
CA PRO A 587 32.17 -6.92 -48.33
C PRO A 587 31.02 -5.93 -48.44
N ASP A 588 30.37 -5.61 -47.31
CA ASP A 588 29.44 -4.48 -47.26
C ASP A 588 30.19 -3.25 -47.76
N ASN A 589 29.84 -2.76 -48.95
CA ASN A 589 30.44 -1.56 -49.51
C ASN A 589 30.24 -0.42 -48.51
N ILE A 590 31.33 0.27 -48.16
CA ILE A 590 31.22 1.51 -47.38
C ILE A 590 30.58 2.55 -48.30
N LEU A 591 29.37 2.97 -47.94
CA LEU A 591 28.63 3.97 -48.69
C LEU A 591 28.89 5.33 -48.06
N LYS A 592 29.24 6.30 -48.90
CA LYS A 592 29.28 7.71 -48.54
C LYS A 592 28.12 8.43 -49.19
N ILE A 593 27.30 9.09 -48.38
CA ILE A 593 26.11 9.83 -48.78
C ILE A 593 26.19 11.21 -48.12
N SER A 594 26.08 12.26 -48.93
CA SER A 594 26.11 13.64 -48.45
C SER A 594 24.86 14.37 -48.95
N SER A 595 24.08 14.93 -48.03
CA SER A 595 22.97 15.85 -48.34
C SER A 595 23.06 17.07 -47.43
N LYS A 596 23.08 18.27 -48.03
CA LYS A 596 23.23 19.59 -47.38
C LYS A 596 24.23 19.57 -46.20
N ASP A 597 23.73 19.41 -44.97
CA ASP A 597 24.47 19.54 -43.71
C ASP A 597 24.85 18.19 -43.07
N VAL A 598 24.50 17.06 -43.69
CA VAL A 598 24.69 15.72 -43.12
C VAL A 598 25.55 14.87 -44.06
N VAL A 599 26.68 14.38 -43.54
CA VAL A 599 27.56 13.43 -44.21
C VAL A 599 27.48 12.08 -43.49
N LEU A 600 26.95 11.07 -44.17
CA LEU A 600 26.83 9.70 -43.67
C LEU A 600 27.86 8.83 -44.38
N GLU A 601 28.72 8.20 -43.60
CA GLU A 601 29.73 7.25 -44.07
C GLU A 601 29.69 6.02 -43.17
N GLY A 602 29.64 4.83 -43.78
CA GLY A 602 29.57 3.55 -43.08
C GLY A 602 28.89 2.46 -43.89
N THR A 603 28.67 1.31 -43.25
CA THR A 603 27.80 0.25 -43.79
C THR A 603 26.33 0.71 -43.82
N LYS A 604 25.46 0.04 -44.59
CA LYS A 604 24.02 0.35 -44.61
C LYS A 604 23.40 0.34 -43.20
N SER A 605 23.82 -0.59 -42.35
CA SER A 605 23.37 -0.70 -40.96
C SER A 605 23.77 0.52 -40.13
N GLU A 606 25.04 0.95 -40.25
CA GLU A 606 25.54 2.14 -39.54
C GLU A 606 24.85 3.43 -40.02
N ILE A 607 24.57 3.53 -41.33
CA ILE A 607 23.83 4.66 -41.90
C ILE A 607 22.40 4.70 -41.34
N ILE A 608 21.70 3.55 -41.29
CA ILE A 608 20.35 3.47 -40.71
C ILE A 608 20.36 3.89 -39.23
N THR A 609 21.33 3.43 -38.44
CA THR A 609 21.46 3.85 -37.03
C THR A 609 21.70 5.36 -36.89
N LYS A 610 22.49 5.97 -37.78
CA LYS A 610 22.70 7.43 -37.78
C LYS A 610 21.42 8.18 -38.14
N LEU A 611 20.63 7.70 -39.10
CA LEU A 611 19.33 8.30 -39.45
C LEU A 611 18.33 8.24 -38.28
N GLU A 612 18.29 7.13 -37.55
CA GLU A 612 17.46 6.98 -36.35
C GLU A 612 17.85 7.97 -35.24
N GLN A 613 19.15 8.22 -35.07
CA GLN A 613 19.63 9.23 -34.13
C GLN A 613 19.19 10.64 -34.54
N LEU A 614 19.40 11.01 -35.81
CA LEU A 614 18.96 12.30 -36.35
C LEU A 614 17.46 12.55 -36.12
N GLN A 615 16.61 11.54 -36.33
CA GLN A 615 15.16 11.63 -36.10
C GLN A 615 14.79 11.86 -34.64
N ASN A 616 15.51 11.23 -33.71
CA ASN A 616 15.23 11.37 -32.27
C ASN A 616 15.57 12.77 -31.76
N ASP A 617 16.58 13.38 -32.34
CA ASP A 617 17.04 14.74 -32.01
C ASP A 617 16.12 15.83 -32.61
N LEU A 618 15.25 15.46 -33.55
CA LEU A 618 14.32 16.36 -34.26
C LEU A 618 13.04 16.63 -33.46
N LYS A 619 13.15 17.09 -32.21
CA LYS A 619 12.00 17.42 -31.36
C LYS A 619 11.96 18.91 -31.02
N PRO A 620 10.78 19.56 -31.03
CA PRO A 620 9.45 18.98 -31.24
C PRO A 620 9.01 18.96 -32.72
N VAL A 621 8.38 17.86 -33.14
CA VAL A 621 7.77 17.67 -34.47
C VAL A 621 6.42 16.94 -34.28
N PRO A 622 5.38 17.23 -35.10
CA PRO A 622 4.11 16.53 -35.06
C PRO A 622 4.23 15.01 -35.21
N GLU A 623 3.23 14.29 -34.69
CA GLU A 623 3.17 12.83 -34.83
C GLU A 623 3.02 12.41 -36.31
N SER A 624 2.30 13.20 -37.11
CA SER A 624 2.13 12.97 -38.56
C SER A 624 3.44 13.01 -39.35
N GLU A 625 4.29 14.02 -39.12
CA GLU A 625 5.60 14.11 -39.80
C GLU A 625 6.58 13.06 -39.25
N SER A 626 6.50 12.74 -37.95
CA SER A 626 7.24 11.63 -37.36
C SER A 626 6.88 10.28 -38.01
N GLU A 627 5.60 10.03 -38.30
CA GLU A 627 5.15 8.85 -39.04
C GLU A 627 5.66 8.81 -40.48
N LYS A 628 5.69 9.97 -41.15
CA LYS A 628 6.20 10.10 -42.52
C LYS A 628 7.69 9.78 -42.62
N LEU A 629 8.51 10.30 -41.69
CA LEU A 629 9.92 9.95 -41.58
C LEU A 629 10.13 8.46 -41.27
N ASN A 630 9.29 7.88 -40.40
CA ASN A 630 9.32 6.44 -40.12
C ASN A 630 8.98 5.58 -41.35
N GLN A 631 8.03 6.01 -42.19
CA GLN A 631 7.72 5.32 -43.44
C GLN A 631 8.92 5.36 -44.40
N LEU A 632 9.53 6.53 -44.60
CA LEU A 632 10.72 6.68 -45.44
C LEU A 632 11.91 5.86 -44.90
N LEU A 633 12.15 5.86 -43.59
CA LEU A 633 13.19 5.05 -42.95
C LEU A 633 12.93 3.53 -43.12
N ASN A 634 11.68 3.10 -43.08
CA ASN A 634 11.32 1.71 -43.35
C ASN A 634 11.56 1.32 -44.81
N VAL A 635 11.33 2.22 -45.77
CA VAL A 635 11.71 2.00 -47.17
C VAL A 635 13.23 1.83 -47.27
N VAL A 636 14.03 2.71 -46.65
CA VAL A 636 15.49 2.61 -46.60
C VAL A 636 15.96 1.26 -46.04
N ARG A 637 15.32 0.77 -44.96
CA ARG A 637 15.65 -0.54 -44.35
C ARG A 637 15.37 -1.73 -45.27
N MET A 638 14.42 -1.60 -46.20
CA MET A 638 14.01 -2.69 -47.10
C MET A 638 14.78 -2.69 -48.43
N THR A 639 15.54 -1.63 -48.73
CA THR A 639 16.28 -1.50 -50.00
C THR A 639 17.60 -2.26 -49.97
N LEU A 640 17.70 -3.29 -50.82
CA LEU A 640 18.86 -4.18 -50.90
C LEU A 640 19.96 -3.69 -51.85
N ASP A 641 19.62 -2.96 -52.92
CA ASP A 641 20.58 -2.43 -53.90
C ASP A 641 21.32 -1.18 -53.36
N ASP A 642 22.62 -1.04 -53.62
CA ASP A 642 23.43 0.06 -53.10
C ASP A 642 23.05 1.42 -53.71
N LYS A 643 22.72 1.47 -55.01
CA LYS A 643 22.39 2.71 -55.71
C LYS A 643 21.01 3.18 -55.30
N GLU A 644 20.04 2.27 -55.25
CA GLU A 644 18.69 2.54 -54.77
C GLU A 644 18.69 2.91 -53.28
N PHE A 645 19.53 2.28 -52.44
CA PHE A 645 19.67 2.63 -51.02
C PHE A 645 20.15 4.08 -50.87
N LYS A 646 21.14 4.52 -51.65
CA LYS A 646 21.59 5.93 -51.63
C LYS A 646 20.47 6.89 -51.99
N GLU A 647 19.67 6.57 -53.00
CA GLU A 647 18.51 7.38 -53.42
C GLU A 647 17.47 7.49 -52.29
N LYS A 648 17.12 6.37 -51.65
CA LYS A 648 16.14 6.37 -50.54
C LYS A 648 16.65 7.08 -49.28
N VAL A 649 17.94 7.03 -49.01
CA VAL A 649 18.54 7.82 -47.93
C VAL A 649 18.48 9.32 -48.26
N LEU A 650 18.66 9.72 -49.52
CA LEU A 650 18.49 11.13 -49.92
C LEU A 650 17.03 11.57 -49.80
N ASP A 651 16.06 10.75 -50.23
CA ASP A 651 14.62 11.02 -50.05
C ASP A 651 14.27 11.25 -48.57
N TYR A 652 14.84 10.44 -47.66
CA TYR A 652 14.70 10.61 -46.22
C TYR A 652 15.33 11.91 -45.72
N LEU A 653 16.57 12.20 -46.15
CA LEU A 653 17.29 13.39 -45.70
C LEU A 653 16.63 14.69 -46.19
N ASP A 654 15.99 14.69 -47.36
CA ASP A 654 15.24 15.84 -47.86
C ASP A 654 13.99 16.12 -47.01
N ALA A 655 13.24 15.08 -46.65
CA ALA A 655 12.11 15.20 -45.73
C ALA A 655 12.56 15.65 -44.33
N TYR A 656 13.62 15.05 -43.80
CA TYR A 656 14.22 15.41 -42.51
C TYR A 656 14.66 16.88 -42.48
N ASN A 657 15.32 17.35 -43.53
CA ASN A 657 15.79 18.74 -43.59
C ASN A 657 14.63 19.73 -43.64
N LEU A 658 13.53 19.39 -44.32
CA LEU A 658 12.31 20.22 -44.34
C LEU A 658 11.69 20.33 -42.94
N ASP A 659 11.57 19.21 -42.24
CA ASP A 659 11.04 19.19 -40.86
C ASP A 659 11.98 19.93 -39.89
N LYS A 660 13.30 19.81 -40.08
CA LYS A 660 14.31 20.53 -39.29
C LYS A 660 14.24 22.03 -39.48
N GLU A 661 14.14 22.50 -40.72
CA GLU A 661 13.97 23.92 -41.03
C GLU A 661 12.65 24.45 -40.43
N THR A 662 11.57 23.67 -40.52
CA THR A 662 10.25 24.03 -39.96
C THR A 662 10.25 24.07 -38.42
N ALA A 663 10.86 23.09 -37.76
CA ALA A 663 11.01 23.07 -36.31
C ALA A 663 11.91 24.22 -35.81
N ALA A 664 12.94 24.59 -36.57
CA ALA A 664 13.77 25.76 -36.25
C ALA A 664 12.98 27.08 -36.33
N GLN A 665 12.12 27.24 -37.34
CA GLN A 665 11.22 28.39 -37.46
C GLN A 665 10.21 28.44 -36.31
N TYR A 666 9.64 27.30 -35.92
CA TYR A 666 8.73 27.21 -34.77
C TYR A 666 9.40 27.70 -33.48
N ASN A 667 10.59 27.19 -33.19
CA ASN A 667 11.35 27.57 -32.01
C ASN A 667 11.76 29.06 -32.03
N ALA A 668 12.02 29.63 -33.21
CA ALA A 668 12.33 31.06 -33.33
C ALA A 668 11.12 31.92 -32.97
N ILE A 669 9.93 31.58 -33.48
CA ILE A 669 8.69 32.31 -33.18
C ILE A 669 8.35 32.22 -31.68
N LEU A 670 8.47 31.03 -31.08
CA LEU A 670 8.25 30.88 -29.63
C LEU A 670 9.25 31.69 -28.80
N PHE A 671 10.52 31.76 -29.22
CA PHE A 671 11.52 32.59 -28.57
C PHE A 671 11.14 34.08 -28.64
N ASP A 672 10.72 34.57 -29.80
CA ASP A 672 10.29 35.96 -29.96
C ASP A 672 9.06 36.29 -29.09
N ILE A 673 8.08 35.38 -29.02
CA ILE A 673 6.91 35.52 -28.13
C ILE A 673 7.35 35.61 -26.66
N VAL A 674 8.27 34.75 -26.22
CA VAL A 674 8.80 34.80 -24.84
C VAL A 674 9.46 36.15 -24.55
N GLN A 675 10.26 36.68 -25.47
CA GLN A 675 10.91 37.99 -25.31
C GLN A 675 9.88 39.13 -25.26
N GLN A 676 8.83 39.05 -26.07
CA GLN A 676 7.73 40.03 -26.05
C GLN A 676 6.94 39.95 -24.74
N LEU A 677 6.46 38.77 -24.34
CA LEU A 677 5.68 38.58 -23.12
C LEU A 677 6.47 38.96 -21.87
N ASN A 678 7.77 38.68 -21.80
CA ASN A 678 8.60 39.12 -20.68
C ASN A 678 8.60 40.66 -20.52
N ARG A 679 8.69 41.41 -21.63
CA ARG A 679 8.62 42.88 -21.62
C ARG A 679 7.23 43.37 -21.20
N GLU A 680 6.18 42.80 -21.76
CA GLU A 680 4.81 43.21 -21.48
C GLU A 680 4.35 42.91 -20.04
N ILE A 681 4.70 41.72 -19.54
CA ILE A 681 4.39 41.32 -18.16
C ILE A 681 5.15 42.22 -17.19
N THR A 682 6.45 42.44 -17.41
CA THR A 682 7.25 43.35 -16.55
C THR A 682 6.69 44.78 -16.54
N ALA A 683 6.24 45.29 -17.68
CA ALA A 683 5.66 46.64 -17.75
C ALA A 683 4.32 46.79 -17.01
N LYS A 684 3.60 45.69 -16.76
CA LYS A 684 2.29 45.69 -16.09
C LYS A 684 2.38 45.51 -14.57
N ASP A 685 3.52 45.07 -14.02
CA ASP A 685 3.68 44.74 -12.58
C ASP A 685 3.31 45.90 -11.66
N GLN A 686 3.84 47.10 -11.94
CA GLN A 686 3.55 48.29 -11.13
C GLN A 686 2.05 48.62 -11.06
N ASN A 687 1.32 48.50 -12.18
CA ASN A 687 -0.11 48.80 -12.21
C ASN A 687 -0.91 47.75 -11.41
N ILE A 688 -0.58 46.46 -11.56
CA ILE A 688 -1.26 45.37 -10.85
C ILE A 688 -0.97 45.47 -9.34
N GLU A 689 0.25 45.81 -8.96
CA GLU A 689 0.62 46.06 -7.57
C GLU A 689 -0.13 47.26 -6.97
N GLN A 690 -0.22 48.38 -7.69
CA GLN A 690 -0.98 49.55 -7.24
C GLN A 690 -2.47 49.24 -7.03
N VAL A 691 -3.06 48.40 -7.89
CA VAL A 691 -4.45 47.94 -7.72
C VAL A 691 -4.62 47.15 -6.43
N TYR A 692 -3.67 46.25 -6.09
CA TYR A 692 -3.68 45.51 -4.84
C TYR A 692 -3.46 46.44 -3.63
N VAL A 693 -2.44 47.30 -3.66
CA VAL A 693 -2.11 48.25 -2.58
C VAL A 693 -3.30 49.17 -2.29
N ALA A 694 -3.99 49.68 -3.32
CA ALA A 694 -5.19 50.48 -3.14
C ALA A 694 -6.37 49.69 -2.54
N ALA A 695 -6.52 48.40 -2.89
CA ALA A 695 -7.57 47.54 -2.35
C ALA A 695 -7.32 47.18 -0.89
N ILE A 696 -6.12 46.74 -0.53
CA ILE A 696 -5.76 46.42 0.86
C ILE A 696 -5.70 47.68 1.73
N GLY A 697 -5.29 48.83 1.17
CA GLY A 697 -5.35 50.12 1.85
C GLY A 697 -6.77 50.47 2.29
N ARG A 698 -7.77 50.27 1.41
CA ARG A 698 -9.20 50.47 1.76
C ARG A 698 -9.66 49.54 2.87
N VAL A 699 -9.22 48.27 2.86
CA VAL A 699 -9.53 47.31 3.92
C VAL A 699 -8.93 47.76 5.26
N ASN A 700 -7.67 48.18 5.28
CA ASN A 700 -6.95 48.55 6.50
C ASN A 700 -7.43 49.89 7.10
N THR A 701 -7.94 50.80 6.27
CA THR A 701 -8.49 52.09 6.71
C THR A 701 -9.98 52.06 7.07
N ASP A 702 -10.68 50.95 6.82
CA ASP A 702 -12.11 50.84 7.13
C ASP A 702 -12.33 50.71 8.65
N LYS A 703 -13.41 51.33 9.16
CA LYS A 703 -13.74 51.31 10.59
C LYS A 703 -14.06 49.92 11.13
N MET A 704 -14.40 48.97 10.24
CA MET A 704 -14.70 47.57 10.58
C MET A 704 -13.46 46.66 10.53
N HIS A 705 -12.27 47.21 10.24
CA HIS A 705 -11.03 46.45 10.24
C HIS A 705 -10.71 45.90 11.65
N GLY A 706 -10.45 44.59 11.75
CA GLY A 706 -10.17 43.90 13.01
C GLY A 706 -11.40 43.61 13.89
N VAL A 707 -12.62 43.91 13.42
CA VAL A 707 -13.87 43.60 14.14
C VAL A 707 -14.37 42.20 13.76
N ASN A 708 -14.67 41.38 14.77
CA ASN A 708 -15.25 40.05 14.55
C ASN A 708 -16.75 40.14 14.21
N SER A 709 -17.26 39.16 13.45
CA SER A 709 -18.65 39.14 12.97
C SER A 709 -19.69 39.17 14.10
N GLU A 710 -19.36 38.63 15.27
CA GLU A 710 -20.21 38.59 16.46
C GLU A 710 -20.27 39.93 17.20
N ASP A 711 -19.22 40.75 17.09
CA ASP A 711 -19.06 42.04 17.76
C ASP A 711 -19.58 43.22 16.93
N ALA A 712 -19.93 42.99 15.66
CA ALA A 712 -20.37 44.01 14.72
C ALA A 712 -21.82 44.46 14.98
N LYS A 713 -21.99 45.59 15.69
CA LYS A 713 -23.30 46.20 15.97
C LYS A 713 -24.05 46.67 14.70
N ASP A 714 -23.33 47.02 13.63
CA ASP A 714 -23.89 47.36 12.32
C ASP A 714 -23.53 46.29 11.27
N LYS A 715 -24.45 45.34 11.08
CA LYS A 715 -24.30 44.23 10.13
C LYS A 715 -24.22 44.68 8.67
N ALA A 716 -24.84 45.80 8.30
CA ALA A 716 -24.83 46.31 6.93
C ALA A 716 -23.49 46.96 6.57
N ALA A 717 -22.86 47.66 7.52
CA ALA A 717 -21.49 48.14 7.38
C ALA A 717 -20.47 46.98 7.34
N TYR A 718 -20.63 45.96 8.19
CA TYR A 718 -19.76 44.78 8.17
C TYR A 718 -19.81 44.01 6.84
N ASN A 719 -21.00 43.82 6.27
CA ASN A 719 -21.14 43.19 4.94
C ASN A 719 -20.50 43.99 3.80
N ARG A 720 -20.46 45.33 3.91
CA ARG A 720 -19.74 46.19 2.95
C ARG A 720 -18.22 46.04 3.10
N TYR A 721 -17.73 45.94 4.34
CA TYR A 721 -16.33 45.64 4.63
C TYR A 721 -15.91 44.27 4.07
N LEU A 722 -16.73 43.22 4.23
CA LEU A 722 -16.43 41.89 3.66
C LEU A 722 -16.27 41.92 2.14
N LYS A 723 -17.04 42.75 1.42
CA LYS A 723 -16.85 42.97 -0.03
C LYS A 723 -15.53 43.67 -0.38
N LEU A 724 -15.03 44.55 0.50
CA LEU A 724 -13.69 45.15 0.35
C LEU A 724 -12.60 44.10 0.58
N VAL A 725 -12.76 43.23 1.59
CA VAL A 725 -11.84 42.11 1.86
C VAL A 725 -11.80 41.14 0.69
N GLU A 726 -12.96 40.75 0.16
CA GLU A 726 -13.06 39.87 -1.02
C GLU A 726 -12.36 40.49 -2.24
N ARG A 727 -12.61 41.79 -2.50
CA ARG A 727 -11.94 42.50 -3.61
C ARG A 727 -10.43 42.58 -3.42
N SER A 728 -9.96 42.77 -2.18
CA SER A 728 -8.54 42.79 -1.85
C SER A 728 -7.88 41.43 -2.07
N LYS A 729 -8.53 40.34 -1.64
CA LYS A 729 -8.04 38.97 -1.89
C LYS A 729 -7.97 38.65 -3.38
N LYS A 730 -8.97 39.07 -4.15
CA LYS A 730 -8.96 38.87 -5.61
C LYS A 730 -7.81 39.63 -6.29
N SER A 731 -7.50 40.86 -5.87
CA SER A 731 -6.35 41.59 -6.41
C SER A 731 -5.01 41.05 -5.88
N GLU A 732 -4.99 40.47 -4.68
CA GLU A 732 -3.85 39.75 -4.12
C GLU A 732 -3.49 38.53 -4.97
N GLU A 733 -4.46 37.64 -5.22
CA GLU A 733 -4.30 36.46 -6.09
C GLU A 733 -3.84 36.85 -7.50
N GLN A 734 -4.42 37.93 -8.06
CA GLN A 734 -4.02 38.43 -9.37
C GLN A 734 -2.54 38.87 -9.39
N LEU A 735 -2.05 39.53 -8.33
CA LEU A 735 -0.66 39.94 -8.20
C LEU A 735 0.28 38.74 -8.02
N ILE A 736 -0.12 37.73 -7.24
CA ILE A 736 0.64 36.49 -7.05
C ILE A 736 0.84 35.78 -8.39
N HIS A 737 -0.25 35.52 -9.11
CA HIS A 737 -0.19 34.82 -10.39
C HIS A 737 0.62 35.61 -11.41
N HIS A 738 0.42 36.93 -11.48
CA HIS A 738 1.19 37.82 -12.36
C HIS A 738 2.69 37.72 -12.10
N ARG A 739 3.12 37.80 -10.84
CA ARG A 739 4.54 37.77 -10.47
C ARG A 739 5.16 36.39 -10.62
N TRP A 740 4.39 35.33 -10.45
CA TRP A 740 4.83 33.98 -10.80
C TRP A 740 5.11 33.88 -12.30
N MET A 741 4.17 34.32 -13.15
CA MET A 741 4.37 34.36 -14.60
C MET A 741 5.57 35.22 -14.98
N MET A 742 5.72 36.39 -14.34
CA MET A 742 6.87 37.27 -14.55
C MET A 742 8.21 36.59 -14.26
N LYS A 743 8.30 35.83 -13.14
CA LYS A 743 9.51 35.05 -12.82
C LYS A 743 9.80 33.99 -13.89
N GLU A 744 8.78 33.26 -14.33
CA GLU A 744 8.93 32.21 -15.35
C GLU A 744 9.36 32.79 -16.71
N PHE A 745 8.70 33.84 -17.20
CA PHE A 745 9.08 34.49 -18.45
C PHE A 745 10.45 35.18 -18.37
N ALA A 746 10.83 35.70 -17.20
CA ALA A 746 12.18 36.23 -16.98
C ALA A 746 13.27 35.14 -16.96
N LEU A 747 12.94 33.92 -16.52
CA LEU A 747 13.84 32.76 -16.62
C LEU A 747 13.96 32.31 -18.08
N LEU A 748 12.84 32.15 -18.78
CA LEU A 748 12.82 31.74 -20.19
C LEU A 748 13.54 32.74 -21.10
N ALA A 749 13.32 34.05 -20.89
CA ALA A 749 13.96 35.09 -21.70
C ALA A 749 15.49 35.15 -21.54
N LYS A 750 16.06 34.55 -20.48
CA LYS A 750 17.51 34.43 -20.26
C LYS A 750 18.14 33.22 -20.92
N LEU A 751 17.35 32.22 -21.32
CA LEU A 751 17.87 31.02 -21.97
C LEU A 751 18.15 31.29 -23.46
N PRO A 752 19.23 30.73 -24.02
CA PRO A 752 19.42 30.74 -25.46
C PRO A 752 18.32 29.92 -26.15
N GLN A 753 17.99 30.26 -27.40
CA GLN A 753 16.91 29.60 -28.17
C GLN A 753 17.06 28.07 -28.19
N SER A 754 18.28 27.55 -28.26
CA SER A 754 18.60 26.12 -28.26
C SER A 754 18.30 25.39 -26.95
N GLU A 755 18.14 26.11 -25.83
CA GLU A 755 17.93 25.53 -24.50
C GLU A 755 16.50 25.73 -23.97
N LEU A 756 15.64 26.49 -24.66
CA LEU A 756 14.26 26.72 -24.21
C LEU A 756 13.48 25.41 -24.02
N GLN A 757 13.69 24.44 -24.91
CA GLN A 757 13.05 23.12 -24.85
C GLN A 757 13.50 22.27 -23.65
N ASN A 758 14.55 22.67 -22.93
CA ASN A 758 14.96 22.02 -21.69
C ASN A 758 14.10 22.47 -20.50
N ASN A 759 13.38 23.59 -20.60
CA ASN A 759 12.43 24.02 -19.58
C ASN A 759 11.13 23.21 -19.72
N GLU A 760 10.73 22.54 -18.63
CA GLU A 760 9.59 21.61 -18.62
C GLU A 760 8.27 22.28 -19.03
N SER A 761 7.99 23.49 -18.52
CA SER A 761 6.76 24.23 -18.83
C SER A 761 6.72 24.67 -20.29
N PHE A 762 7.86 25.14 -20.81
CA PHE A 762 7.99 25.56 -22.21
C PHE A 762 7.87 24.37 -23.17
N ALA A 763 8.53 23.25 -22.86
CA ALA A 763 8.45 22.02 -23.65
C ALA A 763 7.03 21.44 -23.67
N ALA A 764 6.31 21.52 -22.55
CA ALA A 764 4.91 21.09 -22.48
C ALA A 764 4.00 21.93 -23.38
N PHE A 765 4.13 23.27 -23.34
CA PHE A 765 3.42 24.17 -24.24
C PHE A 765 3.78 23.90 -25.71
N SER A 766 5.08 23.80 -25.99
CA SER A 766 5.59 23.58 -27.34
C SER A 766 5.09 22.25 -27.93
N LYS A 767 5.03 21.18 -27.12
CA LYS A 767 4.44 19.90 -27.55
C LYS A 767 2.94 20.00 -27.81
N GLN A 768 2.20 20.79 -27.05
CA GLN A 768 0.76 20.96 -27.23
C GLN A 768 0.44 21.70 -28.53
N GLU A 769 1.24 22.71 -28.89
CA GLU A 769 0.94 23.63 -29.99
C GLU A 769 1.75 23.38 -31.28
N VAL A 770 2.66 22.40 -31.29
CA VAL A 770 3.47 22.07 -32.48
C VAL A 770 2.58 21.72 -33.69
N ASN A 771 1.46 21.02 -33.48
CA ASN A 771 0.52 20.69 -34.56
C ASN A 771 -0.12 21.95 -35.13
N THR A 772 -0.57 22.88 -34.27
CA THR A 772 -1.15 24.16 -34.71
C THR A 772 -0.14 24.96 -35.53
N PHE A 773 1.13 25.02 -35.11
CA PHE A 773 2.15 25.69 -35.90
C PHE A 773 2.33 25.06 -37.28
N PHE A 774 2.47 23.73 -37.35
CA PHE A 774 2.68 23.02 -38.61
C PHE A 774 1.48 23.16 -39.56
N ASP A 775 0.25 23.13 -39.04
CA ASP A 775 -0.96 23.35 -39.85
C ASP A 775 -0.99 24.77 -40.45
N LEU A 776 -0.75 25.80 -39.62
CA LEU A 776 -0.73 27.20 -40.10
C LEU A 776 0.43 27.49 -41.05
N ASN A 777 1.59 26.86 -40.82
CA ASN A 777 2.75 26.98 -41.70
C ASN A 777 2.50 26.30 -43.05
N ASN A 778 1.86 25.14 -43.05
CA ASN A 778 1.43 24.43 -44.26
C ASN A 778 0.37 25.24 -45.06
N ASP A 779 -0.52 25.95 -44.37
CA ASP A 779 -1.48 26.88 -44.96
C ASP A 779 -0.84 28.20 -45.45
N LYS A 780 0.49 28.35 -45.33
CA LYS A 780 1.28 29.52 -45.75
C LYS A 780 0.81 30.83 -45.09
N LYS A 781 0.36 30.75 -43.85
CA LYS A 781 -0.01 31.93 -43.06
C LYS A 781 1.23 32.81 -42.80
N PRO A 782 1.08 34.16 -42.77
CA PRO A 782 2.18 35.05 -42.42
C PRO A 782 2.69 34.78 -41.00
N ALA A 783 4.01 34.84 -40.78
CA ALA A 783 4.62 34.59 -39.48
C ALA A 783 4.05 35.46 -38.34
N ALA A 784 3.62 36.69 -38.64
CA ALA A 784 2.97 37.56 -37.68
C ALA A 784 1.58 37.06 -37.22
N GLU A 785 0.82 36.40 -38.09
CA GLU A 785 -0.48 35.80 -37.74
C GLU A 785 -0.26 34.57 -36.85
N ILE A 786 0.72 33.72 -37.22
CA ILE A 786 1.11 32.54 -36.45
C ILE A 786 1.62 32.92 -35.05
N SER A 787 2.48 33.94 -34.97
CA SER A 787 3.02 34.43 -33.70
C SER A 787 1.91 34.91 -32.78
N LYS A 788 0.93 35.64 -33.31
CA LYS A 788 -0.20 36.15 -32.53
C LYS A 788 -1.07 35.02 -31.98
N GLU A 789 -1.37 34.01 -32.80
CA GLU A 789 -2.21 32.88 -32.37
C GLU A 789 -1.52 32.04 -31.29
N LEU A 790 -0.21 31.80 -31.42
CA LEU A 790 0.57 31.10 -30.39
C LEU A 790 0.70 31.94 -29.10
N GLU A 791 0.86 33.26 -29.20
CA GLU A 791 0.87 34.18 -28.06
C GLU A 791 -0.46 34.13 -27.28
N GLU A 792 -1.61 34.19 -27.97
CA GLU A 792 -2.94 34.11 -27.38
C GLU A 792 -3.18 32.80 -26.62
N LYS A 793 -2.48 31.72 -26.98
CA LYS A 793 -2.52 30.42 -26.27
C LYS A 793 -1.47 30.31 -25.15
N MET A 794 -0.31 30.94 -25.29
CA MET A 794 0.76 30.88 -24.29
C MET A 794 0.38 31.58 -22.98
N ILE A 795 -0.31 32.72 -23.07
CA ILE A 795 -0.76 33.50 -21.90
C ILE A 795 -1.69 32.67 -20.97
N PRO A 796 -2.81 32.09 -21.44
CA PRO A 796 -3.70 31.30 -20.58
C PRO A 796 -3.04 30.02 -20.06
N PHE A 797 -2.15 29.39 -20.83
CA PHE A 797 -1.38 28.23 -20.39
C PHE A 797 -0.52 28.57 -19.15
N TYR A 798 0.29 29.63 -19.23
CA TYR A 798 1.14 30.05 -18.11
C TYR A 798 0.32 30.62 -16.94
N HIS A 799 -0.84 31.24 -17.21
CA HIS A 799 -1.75 31.66 -16.15
C HIS A 799 -2.33 30.46 -15.39
N GLN A 800 -2.73 29.39 -16.07
CA GLN A 800 -3.19 28.17 -15.41
C GLN A 800 -2.09 27.54 -14.53
N LEU A 801 -0.85 27.49 -15.04
CA LEU A 801 0.28 27.04 -14.23
C LEU A 801 0.51 27.91 -12.99
N ALA A 802 0.31 29.23 -13.10
CA ALA A 802 0.42 30.14 -11.98
C ALA A 802 -0.64 29.85 -10.90
N VAL A 803 -1.89 29.58 -11.30
CA VAL A 803 -2.99 29.20 -10.40
C VAL A 803 -2.66 27.90 -9.66
N GLU A 804 -2.06 26.92 -10.34
CA GLU A 804 -1.71 25.63 -9.76
C GLU A 804 -0.47 25.68 -8.84
N LYS A 805 0.53 26.51 -9.19
CA LYS A 805 1.87 26.46 -8.57
C LYS A 805 2.18 27.60 -7.60
N ALA A 806 1.53 28.76 -7.68
CA ALA A 806 1.88 29.94 -6.88
C ALA A 806 1.11 30.09 -5.55
N VAL A 807 0.29 29.09 -5.19
CA VAL A 807 -0.71 29.12 -4.10
C VAL A 807 -0.20 29.63 -2.73
N ASN A 808 1.10 29.50 -2.44
CA ASN A 808 1.72 29.89 -1.16
C ASN A 808 2.89 30.89 -1.33
N ASP A 809 3.01 31.56 -2.48
CA ASP A 809 4.08 32.53 -2.69
C ASP A 809 3.85 33.79 -1.84
N SER A 810 4.84 34.18 -1.02
CA SER A 810 4.78 35.44 -0.29
C SER A 810 4.94 36.64 -1.22
N ILE A 811 4.06 37.64 -1.09
CA ILE A 811 4.11 38.88 -1.88
C ILE A 811 4.99 39.91 -1.19
N GLU A 812 6.12 40.28 -1.81
CA GLU A 812 6.91 41.44 -1.40
C GLU A 812 6.52 42.68 -2.22
N LEU A 813 5.93 43.70 -1.61
CA LEU A 813 5.62 44.96 -2.31
C LEU A 813 6.93 45.68 -2.68
N LYS A 814 7.04 46.10 -3.93
CA LYS A 814 8.25 46.73 -4.51
C LYS A 814 8.07 48.21 -4.82
N HIS A 815 6.83 48.67 -5.01
CA HIS A 815 6.52 50.00 -5.55
C HIS A 815 5.79 50.93 -4.58
#